data_AF-A0A3D0PY15-F1
#
_entry.id   AF-A0A3D0PY15-F1
#
_cell.length_a   1.000
_cell.length_b   1.000
_cell.length_c   1.000
_cell.angle_alpha   90.00
_cell.angle_beta   90.00
_cell.angle_gamma   90.00
#
_symmetry.space_group_name_H-M   'P 1'
#
loop_
_entity.id
_entity.type
_entity.pdbx_description
1 polymer ?
#
loop_
_entity_poly.entity_id
_entity_poly.type
_entity_poly.pdbx_seq_one_letter_code
_entity_poly.pdbx_strand_id
1 'polypeptide(L)'
;MTRITWAKRLLGAALAVPMTMAGMALGVTTAVAADTVPTDHLVAQYDFTTKPADGKTVANSAPNAALGAATVQNASDGLWSGKSLTLSGGAKDGSGDWVKLPENILAKATSATVTMEVKADATMLGNFHFMWNIGNNSSDTEYFFTSLNCGSGRNPLVGIKANGAEQLVQSESCAVTADRWMSVTARISNGQARLYIDGRRVASGNVSATPASIADQSLNTIGRSPWPDTLFKGSVANFRVYDSALTEEQIARISNADAAIHADELTGSVLNGLDVPSSVDAEYIALPTAGGTVEWSSSDPSVIAANGVVNQPSKGQPAKSVTLVATTTVRGQTATRKFTVTVNPTDKSDADRLADAAAGYVIPTVVRSGDALPKAAEGTHADVAAVDGDIAVSDGVITTDADKAAEGAITVKFSKNGVDGTVVKKFTVSVLPESQSQVIAAYDRNATSENEANNGDIAHSMHLALRGNNGAYTPYNENYGIFFARCATAQPENMNTVDCARSIKDPSLFYLKNGEFGVVSVRTNRGTDVAESTGSILVATSKDLLSYDEAENSGSIIDLGETNGVNDPRITWDSASGDYVISWKDDNAVAKYTTAATLDGKNTKLGNTIIGTAANGNAMDASTVKGIDDFRSGATIPVSKTVADKLQVRFGRIANTKVTTATKEITVKKNATETEIKTALAGIDKAELSYSDGSTGTLPIKNWDLSKVDTSEAGTYEATGSIKQTEYQIPFAEDRADPSVQKWEWTHLVDGKEVTETKFLMIATNDINGDCTWQAGSPHMPFRMADSIEALADTPGDANGLISNSGSTKGYNPKEHTLLKAGDTDADGNAIMHSFWAPEIHTINGRLTILFMAGYGNSWTNGHAVYMQLKQDANGYDLDPTDAANWEKPVTILRADGKALATDAQGNVGMSLDMTYFVAGGKSYYAWQQLGATYIATVDPANPARLTSTPVRIVAAEYAWNVTIAEGPNVVVRNGKAYLIFSGSSVGKTYTTGLAVADENADLTDPDNWNVLNYPIQKSGPFNGKMQLGTGHGMWSEDEDGNMLYVFHAYADATDGFTNVGGRDTFVRRVHWASDGYPVFDMSQDEELMASAHQKVTVKVVVEDEKQPTDPSGPSTPSDPSTPVNPEPGASGGNGAGGNSTGNGSAGGNTAGGDTVAGSAGGNADAPETGIKGDGIAATGVAVAGVLVAAVAALIAGIALLAHRRHRA
;
A
#
# COMPACT_ATOMS: atom_id res chain seq x y z
N MET A 1 -12.39 0.50 44.28
CA MET A 1 -12.14 1.49 45.37
C MET A 1 -10.92 2.30 44.93
N THR A 2 -10.81 3.62 45.08
CA THR A 2 -11.59 4.59 45.89
C THR A 2 -11.79 5.89 45.11
N ARG A 3 -12.95 6.56 45.23
CA ARG A 3 -13.20 7.87 44.59
C ARG A 3 -12.82 9.02 45.53
N ILE A 4 -12.22 10.09 45.00
CA ILE A 4 -12.39 11.45 45.53
C ILE A 4 -12.68 12.41 44.38
N THR A 5 -13.89 12.96 44.37
CA THR A 5 -14.33 14.06 43.50
C THR A 5 -14.33 15.37 44.26
N TRP A 6 -13.99 16.49 43.63
CA TRP A 6 -14.59 17.80 43.93
C TRP A 6 -14.64 18.66 42.66
N ALA A 7 -15.59 19.60 42.60
CA ALA A 7 -15.82 20.49 41.46
C ALA A 7 -16.55 21.77 41.91
N LYS A 8 -16.70 22.75 41.00
CA LYS A 8 -17.52 23.99 41.12
C LYS A 8 -16.86 25.08 42.02
N ARG A 9 -17.06 26.40 41.81
CA ARG A 9 -18.08 27.13 41.00
C ARG A 9 -17.74 28.64 40.73
N LEU A 10 -18.09 29.13 39.52
CA LEU A 10 -18.67 30.46 39.14
C LEU A 10 -17.91 31.81 39.24
N LEU A 11 -18.19 32.63 38.19
CA LEU A 11 -18.11 34.10 38.03
C LEU A 11 -16.71 34.79 38.08
N GLY A 12 -16.42 35.79 37.23
CA GLY A 12 -17.22 36.36 36.13
C GLY A 12 -16.63 37.65 35.53
N ALA A 13 -17.43 38.32 34.69
CA ALA A 13 -17.15 39.58 33.97
C ALA A 13 -16.13 39.50 32.80
N ALA A 14 -16.59 39.94 31.62
CA ALA A 14 -15.74 40.23 30.46
C ALA A 14 -15.42 41.73 30.42
N LEU A 15 -14.19 42.07 30.02
CA LEU A 15 -13.77 43.43 29.70
C LEU A 15 -12.81 43.37 28.51
N ALA A 16 -13.20 43.96 27.39
CA ALA A 16 -12.32 44.11 26.24
C ALA A 16 -11.31 45.24 26.50
N VAL A 17 -10.03 44.96 26.29
CA VAL A 17 -8.96 45.96 26.29
C VAL A 17 -8.13 45.74 25.02
N PRO A 18 -7.96 46.75 24.15
CA PRO A 18 -7.11 46.60 22.98
C PRO A 18 -5.65 46.52 23.41
N MET A 19 -4.92 45.46 23.02
CA MET A 19 -3.47 45.44 23.16
C MET A 19 -2.84 46.37 22.11
N THR A 20 -2.70 47.64 22.48
CA THR A 20 -1.86 48.59 21.75
C THR A 20 -0.43 48.08 21.70
N MET A 21 0.22 48.17 20.53
CA MET A 21 1.64 47.85 20.39
C MET A 21 2.50 48.77 21.27
N ALA A 22 2.85 48.29 22.46
CA ALA A 22 3.96 48.83 23.23
C ALA A 22 5.24 48.31 22.59
N GLY A 23 5.99 49.18 21.91
CA GLY A 23 7.24 48.78 21.26
C GLY A 23 8.20 48.16 22.28
N MET A 24 8.77 46.99 21.96
CA MET A 24 9.81 46.39 22.76
C MET A 24 11.02 47.33 22.79
N ALA A 25 11.19 48.05 23.90
CA ALA A 25 12.47 48.62 24.25
C ALA A 25 13.53 47.51 24.23
N LEU A 26 14.75 47.84 23.83
CA LEU A 26 15.88 46.89 23.77
C LEU A 26 16.11 46.25 25.14
N GLY A 27 15.49 45.09 25.34
CA GLY A 27 15.65 44.29 26.54
C GLY A 27 17.11 43.90 26.66
N VAL A 28 17.69 44.17 27.83
CA VAL A 28 19.07 43.76 28.13
C VAL A 28 19.18 42.27 27.81
N THR A 29 20.13 41.91 26.95
CA THR A 29 20.41 40.52 26.59
C THR A 29 20.76 39.76 27.87
N THR A 30 19.78 39.05 28.43
CA THR A 30 20.02 38.03 29.43
C THR A 30 20.88 36.98 28.74
N ALA A 31 22.18 36.99 29.03
CA ALA A 31 23.10 36.02 28.47
C ALA A 31 22.53 34.63 28.75
N VAL A 32 22.23 33.88 27.68
CA VAL A 32 21.83 32.47 27.79
C VAL A 32 22.94 31.80 28.59
N ALA A 33 22.59 31.15 29.71
CA ALA A 33 23.57 30.45 30.51
C ALA A 33 24.27 29.44 29.60
N ALA A 34 25.60 29.47 29.54
CA ALA A 34 26.35 28.59 28.65
C ALA A 34 26.03 27.13 29.02
N ASP A 35 25.33 26.43 28.12
CA ASP A 35 24.86 25.07 28.35
C ASP A 35 26.08 24.16 28.62
N THR A 36 26.24 23.77 29.88
CA THR A 36 27.40 22.97 30.28
C THR A 36 27.26 21.56 29.74
N VAL A 37 28.20 21.18 28.86
CA VAL A 37 28.40 19.80 28.41
C VAL A 37 28.42 18.87 29.64
N PRO A 38 27.62 17.79 29.66
CA PRO A 38 27.62 16.85 30.77
C PRO A 38 29.01 16.27 31.02
N THR A 39 29.46 16.31 32.28
CA THR A 39 30.75 15.76 32.72
C THR A 39 30.61 14.54 33.62
N ASP A 40 29.42 14.28 34.18
CA ASP A 40 29.14 13.06 34.90
C ASP A 40 29.29 11.87 33.95
N HIS A 41 29.92 10.79 34.41
CA HIS A 41 30.19 9.58 33.62
C HIS A 41 31.03 9.77 32.34
N LEU A 42 31.63 10.94 32.12
CA LEU A 42 32.54 11.22 31.00
C LEU A 42 33.91 10.55 31.27
N VAL A 43 34.21 9.44 30.59
CA VAL A 43 35.46 8.68 30.78
C VAL A 43 36.57 9.09 29.81
N ALA A 44 36.20 9.59 28.63
CA ALA A 44 37.15 10.13 27.67
C ALA A 44 36.57 11.34 26.90
N GLN A 45 37.36 12.40 26.75
CA GLN A 45 37.13 13.49 25.80
C GLN A 45 38.44 13.80 25.08
N TYR A 46 38.40 13.85 23.75
CA TYR A 46 39.51 14.31 22.91
C TYR A 46 39.06 15.50 22.07
N ASP A 47 39.76 16.61 22.27
CA ASP A 47 39.55 17.88 21.57
C ASP A 47 40.54 17.97 20.40
N PHE A 48 40.01 18.09 19.18
CA PHE A 48 40.78 18.17 17.94
C PHE A 48 40.77 19.59 17.35
N THR A 49 40.29 20.59 18.10
CA THR A 49 40.21 21.99 17.63
C THR A 49 41.58 22.68 17.54
N THR A 50 42.57 22.17 18.28
CA THR A 50 43.92 22.75 18.38
C THR A 50 44.99 21.69 18.14
N LYS A 51 45.92 21.94 17.21
CA LYS A 51 47.04 21.03 16.93
C LYS A 51 47.92 20.83 18.17
N PRO A 52 48.18 19.60 18.63
CA PRO A 52 49.09 19.33 19.74
C PRO A 52 50.55 19.64 19.36
N ALA A 53 51.39 19.91 20.35
CA ALA A 53 52.77 20.36 20.15
C ALA A 53 53.69 19.35 19.44
N ASP A 54 53.34 18.05 19.43
CA ASP A 54 54.04 16.99 18.70
C ASP A 54 53.35 16.58 17.38
N GLY A 55 52.25 17.26 17.02
CA GLY A 55 51.44 17.02 15.82
C GLY A 55 50.51 15.79 15.87
N LYS A 56 50.50 14.98 16.95
CA LYS A 56 49.80 13.68 16.97
C LYS A 56 49.18 13.24 18.30
N THR A 57 49.65 13.71 19.45
CA THR A 57 49.20 13.20 20.77
C THR A 57 48.14 14.12 21.36
N VAL A 58 46.90 13.63 21.46
CA VAL A 58 45.74 14.41 21.94
C VAL A 58 45.38 13.97 23.35
N ALA A 59 45.53 14.87 24.32
CA ALA A 59 45.27 14.56 25.72
C ALA A 59 43.79 14.27 25.99
N ASN A 60 43.51 13.34 26.91
CA ASN A 60 42.16 13.15 27.44
C ASN A 60 41.81 14.32 28.37
N SER A 61 40.80 15.10 28.04
CA SER A 61 40.36 16.26 28.82
C SER A 61 39.14 15.97 29.71
N ALA A 62 38.74 14.69 29.87
CA ALA A 62 37.66 14.31 30.76
C ALA A 62 37.98 14.64 32.24
N PRO A 63 37.02 15.19 33.02
CA PRO A 63 37.24 15.39 34.46
C PRO A 63 37.52 14.06 35.18
N ASN A 64 38.62 14.02 35.92
CA ASN A 64 39.15 12.80 36.56
C ASN A 64 39.64 11.70 35.58
N ALA A 65 40.07 12.08 34.36
CA ALA A 65 40.61 11.16 33.35
C ALA A 65 41.61 10.13 33.89
N ALA A 66 41.17 8.86 33.96
CA ALA A 66 42.02 7.70 34.23
C ALA A 66 42.54 7.03 32.94
N LEU A 67 41.95 7.36 31.78
CA LEU A 67 42.34 6.86 30.46
C LEU A 67 43.32 7.82 29.79
N GLY A 68 44.31 7.27 29.08
CA GLY A 68 45.44 8.01 28.48
C GLY A 68 45.07 8.88 27.27
N ALA A 69 46.10 9.45 26.63
CA ALA A 69 45.95 10.23 25.41
C ALA A 69 45.56 9.38 24.19
N ALA A 70 44.82 9.98 23.25
CA ALA A 70 44.66 9.46 21.90
C ALA A 70 45.89 9.81 21.05
N THR A 71 46.20 9.02 20.02
CA THR A 71 47.36 9.24 19.13
C THR A 71 46.98 9.10 17.66
N VAL A 72 47.16 10.16 16.88
CA VAL A 72 46.98 10.15 15.42
C VAL A 72 48.09 9.31 14.77
N GLN A 73 47.68 8.32 13.97
CA GLN A 73 48.52 7.45 13.16
C GLN A 73 48.70 8.06 11.77
N ASN A 74 49.88 7.88 11.16
CA ASN A 74 50.26 8.52 9.89
C ASN A 74 50.13 10.07 9.91
N ALA A 75 50.23 10.68 11.10
CA ALA A 75 50.00 12.10 11.32
C ALA A 75 50.92 13.01 10.49
N SER A 76 50.36 14.10 9.96
CA SER A 76 51.11 15.19 9.33
C SER A 76 50.52 16.55 9.71
N ASP A 77 51.30 17.62 9.56
CA ASP A 77 50.87 18.98 9.87
C ASP A 77 49.66 19.45 9.06
N GLY A 78 49.47 18.92 7.84
CA GLY A 78 48.38 19.30 6.94
C GLY A 78 47.00 18.77 7.34
N LEU A 79 46.93 17.81 8.27
CA LEU A 79 45.66 17.27 8.76
C LEU A 79 44.92 18.27 9.67
N TRP A 80 45.65 19.19 10.29
CA TRP A 80 45.12 20.09 11.31
C TRP A 80 44.70 21.42 10.70
N SER A 81 43.40 21.60 10.45
CA SER A 81 42.86 22.81 9.81
C SER A 81 41.44 23.15 10.28
N GLY A 82 41.02 24.41 10.13
CA GLY A 82 39.63 24.83 10.36
C GLY A 82 39.07 24.67 11.79
N LYS A 83 39.93 24.48 12.81
CA LYS A 83 39.59 23.95 14.16
C LYS A 83 39.21 22.45 14.17
N SER A 84 39.92 21.61 13.44
CA SER A 84 39.67 20.17 13.36
C SER A 84 40.92 19.36 13.02
N LEU A 85 40.84 18.05 13.25
CA LEU A 85 41.67 17.03 12.61
C LEU A 85 40.90 16.48 11.38
N THR A 86 41.45 16.65 10.18
CA THR A 86 40.85 16.17 8.93
C THR A 86 41.56 14.90 8.46
N LEU A 87 40.83 13.78 8.51
CA LEU A 87 41.30 12.47 8.08
C LEU A 87 41.17 12.32 6.56
N SER A 88 42.22 11.84 5.89
CA SER A 88 42.29 11.74 4.43
C SER A 88 41.59 10.50 3.84
N GLY A 89 41.27 9.51 4.68
CA GLY A 89 40.63 8.25 4.27
C GLY A 89 41.58 7.31 3.51
N GLY A 90 41.01 6.52 2.59
CA GLY A 90 41.74 5.52 1.80
C GLY A 90 41.53 4.08 2.28
N ALA A 91 42.39 3.15 1.87
CA ALA A 91 42.28 1.74 2.25
C ALA A 91 42.80 1.48 3.69
N LYS A 92 42.14 0.59 4.44
CA LYS A 92 42.42 0.24 5.85
C LYS A 92 43.90 0.06 6.22
N ASP A 93 44.67 -0.61 5.36
CA ASP A 93 46.09 -0.93 5.57
C ASP A 93 47.02 -0.18 4.60
N GLY A 94 46.53 0.92 4.03
CA GLY A 94 47.31 1.89 3.25
C GLY A 94 47.99 2.95 4.13
N SER A 95 48.46 4.03 3.49
CA SER A 95 49.09 5.18 4.17
C SER A 95 48.11 6.19 4.75
N GLY A 96 46.81 5.88 4.79
CA GLY A 96 45.77 6.78 5.31
C GLY A 96 45.85 6.95 6.82
N ASP A 97 45.39 8.10 7.31
CA ASP A 97 45.49 8.50 8.70
C ASP A 97 44.19 8.25 9.49
N TRP A 98 44.36 7.97 10.78
CA TRP A 98 43.30 7.57 11.72
C TRP A 98 43.81 7.76 13.15
N VAL A 99 42.93 7.70 14.16
CA VAL A 99 43.33 7.91 15.56
C VAL A 99 43.29 6.59 16.33
N LYS A 100 44.37 6.19 17.00
CA LYS A 100 44.29 5.14 18.05
C LYS A 100 43.83 5.79 19.36
N LEU A 101 42.80 5.23 19.97
CA LEU A 101 42.32 5.57 21.30
C LEU A 101 42.93 4.63 22.36
N PRO A 102 42.87 4.95 23.67
CA PRO A 102 43.25 4.03 24.73
C PRO A 102 42.44 2.72 24.70
N GLU A 103 42.97 1.69 25.34
CA GLU A 103 42.37 0.36 25.40
C GLU A 103 41.35 0.28 26.54
N ASN A 104 40.37 -0.64 26.43
CA ASN A 104 39.41 -0.95 27.51
C ASN A 104 38.50 0.21 28.00
N ILE A 105 38.18 1.18 27.13
CA ILE A 105 37.40 2.39 27.47
C ILE A 105 36.03 2.05 28.07
N LEU A 106 35.36 1.00 27.58
CA LEU A 106 34.01 0.59 27.99
C LEU A 106 33.94 -0.83 28.54
N ALA A 107 35.07 -1.46 28.86
CA ALA A 107 35.18 -2.88 29.24
C ALA A 107 34.48 -3.28 30.57
N LYS A 108 33.80 -2.34 31.23
CA LYS A 108 32.97 -2.57 32.43
C LYS A 108 31.58 -1.91 32.34
N ALA A 109 31.26 -1.27 31.22
CA ALA A 109 30.07 -0.44 31.06
C ALA A 109 28.89 -1.25 30.50
N THR A 110 27.80 -1.39 31.28
CA THR A 110 26.55 -2.03 30.82
C THR A 110 25.69 -1.11 29.95
N SER A 111 26.11 0.14 29.79
CA SER A 111 25.48 1.18 28.98
C SER A 111 26.54 2.19 28.58
N ALA A 112 26.39 2.87 27.44
CA ALA A 112 27.35 3.88 27.01
C ALA A 112 26.71 4.94 26.09
N THR A 113 27.39 6.08 26.00
CA THR A 113 27.10 7.12 25.01
C THR A 113 28.41 7.53 24.35
N VAL A 114 28.49 7.46 23.02
CA VAL A 114 29.66 7.88 22.24
C VAL A 114 29.21 8.97 21.29
N THR A 115 29.83 10.14 21.35
CA THR A 115 29.48 11.33 20.55
C THR A 115 30.68 11.90 19.83
N MET A 116 30.47 12.32 18.59
CA MET A 116 31.51 12.81 17.69
C MET A 116 30.99 14.03 16.93
N GLU A 117 31.71 15.16 17.05
CA GLU A 117 31.49 16.35 16.21
C GLU A 117 32.31 16.20 14.94
N VAL A 118 31.63 16.11 13.80
CA VAL A 118 32.19 15.57 12.55
C VAL A 118 31.66 16.28 11.32
N LYS A 119 32.51 16.38 10.29
CA LYS A 119 32.13 16.77 8.93
C LYS A 119 32.59 15.69 7.96
N ALA A 120 31.66 14.86 7.51
CA ALA A 120 31.96 13.74 6.62
C ALA A 120 32.05 14.19 5.15
N ASP A 121 33.07 13.72 4.43
CA ASP A 121 33.21 13.91 2.99
C ASP A 121 32.10 13.16 2.23
N ALA A 122 31.62 13.71 1.11
CA ALA A 122 30.55 13.10 0.31
C ALA A 122 30.78 11.62 -0.07
N THR A 123 32.04 11.17 -0.22
CA THR A 123 32.34 9.76 -0.52
C THR A 123 31.97 8.80 0.62
N MET A 124 31.84 9.27 1.86
CA MET A 124 31.42 8.46 3.01
C MET A 124 29.93 8.11 2.99
N LEU A 125 29.10 8.87 2.29
CA LEU A 125 27.69 8.51 2.10
C LEU A 125 27.55 7.32 1.11
N GLY A 126 28.47 7.18 0.15
CA GLY A 126 28.50 6.04 -0.77
C GLY A 126 29.25 4.83 -0.20
N ASN A 127 30.45 5.05 0.36
CA ASN A 127 31.35 3.99 0.82
C ASN A 127 31.10 3.59 2.28
N PHE A 128 31.08 2.29 2.57
CA PHE A 128 30.94 1.81 3.93
C PHE A 128 32.22 2.08 4.74
N HIS A 129 32.05 2.48 6.00
CA HIS A 129 33.12 2.98 6.86
C HIS A 129 32.70 2.89 8.33
N PHE A 130 33.67 2.76 9.24
CA PHE A 130 33.48 2.97 10.67
C PHE A 130 33.96 4.38 11.02
N MET A 131 33.09 5.21 11.60
CA MET A 131 33.47 6.53 12.12
C MET A 131 34.45 6.42 13.29
N TRP A 132 34.28 5.38 14.10
CA TRP A 132 35.11 5.00 15.24
C TRP A 132 34.86 3.53 15.56
N ASN A 133 35.79 2.93 16.31
CA ASN A 133 35.71 1.53 16.75
C ASN A 133 35.94 1.48 18.26
N ILE A 134 35.12 0.72 18.99
CA ILE A 134 35.46 0.25 20.34
C ILE A 134 35.44 -1.28 20.30
N GLY A 135 36.60 -1.91 20.42
CA GLY A 135 36.81 -3.33 20.11
C GLY A 135 38.25 -3.62 19.69
N ASN A 136 38.42 -4.60 18.79
CA ASN A 136 39.73 -5.06 18.35
C ASN A 136 39.96 -4.87 16.83
N ASN A 137 40.95 -5.54 16.23
CA ASN A 137 41.30 -5.42 14.81
C ASN A 137 40.64 -6.49 13.89
N SER A 138 39.83 -7.39 14.45
CA SER A 138 39.20 -8.52 13.77
C SER A 138 37.76 -8.22 13.40
N SER A 139 37.40 -8.47 12.14
CA SER A 139 36.02 -8.51 11.63
C SER A 139 35.15 -9.54 12.34
N ASP A 140 35.75 -10.57 12.92
CA ASP A 140 35.07 -11.84 13.18
C ASP A 140 34.44 -11.88 14.57
N THR A 141 34.99 -11.15 15.54
CA THR A 141 34.68 -11.32 16.97
C THR A 141 33.76 -10.25 17.56
N GLU A 142 34.21 -8.99 17.62
CA GLU A 142 33.57 -7.98 18.49
C GLU A 142 34.00 -6.52 18.23
N TYR A 143 33.04 -5.61 18.24
CA TYR A 143 33.22 -4.16 18.06
C TYR A 143 31.91 -3.37 18.33
N PHE A 144 32.02 -2.07 18.57
CA PHE A 144 30.92 -1.10 18.64
C PHE A 144 31.30 0.13 17.79
N PHE A 145 30.38 0.61 16.96
CA PHE A 145 30.63 1.64 15.95
C PHE A 145 29.38 2.43 15.51
N THR A 146 29.60 3.51 14.75
CA THR A 146 28.60 4.15 13.89
C THR A 146 29.11 4.31 12.45
N SER A 147 28.17 4.42 11.52
CA SER A 147 28.42 4.76 10.12
C SER A 147 27.39 5.77 9.61
N LEU A 148 27.82 6.67 8.71
CA LEU A 148 26.94 7.63 8.01
C LEU A 148 26.61 7.17 6.57
N ASN A 149 26.84 5.90 6.26
CA ASN A 149 26.62 5.36 4.93
C ASN A 149 25.13 5.38 4.55
N CYS A 150 24.85 5.74 3.29
CA CYS A 150 23.54 5.76 2.64
C CYS A 150 23.54 4.96 1.32
N GLY A 151 24.53 4.08 1.13
CA GLY A 151 24.73 3.31 -0.08
C GLY A 151 24.34 1.84 0.13
N SER A 152 24.27 1.08 -0.97
CA SER A 152 24.15 -0.39 -0.93
C SER A 152 23.00 -0.92 -0.04
N GLY A 153 21.86 -0.23 0.00
CA GLY A 153 20.70 -0.61 0.82
C GLY A 153 20.85 -0.34 2.33
N ARG A 154 21.77 0.55 2.73
CA ARG A 154 21.98 0.96 4.13
C ARG A 154 21.63 2.43 4.35
N ASN A 155 21.31 2.74 5.59
CA ASN A 155 21.10 4.09 6.12
C ASN A 155 22.07 4.36 7.30
N PRO A 156 22.24 5.62 7.75
CA PRO A 156 23.05 5.95 8.92
C PRO A 156 22.66 5.09 10.14
N LEU A 157 23.66 4.46 10.76
CA LEU A 157 23.45 3.36 11.71
C LEU A 157 24.40 3.38 12.91
N VAL A 158 23.96 2.69 13.96
CA VAL A 158 24.77 2.25 15.09
C VAL A 158 24.82 0.72 15.08
N GLY A 159 26.00 0.13 15.29
CA GLY A 159 26.19 -1.32 15.24
C GLY A 159 27.03 -1.83 16.40
N ILE A 160 26.67 -3.00 16.92
CA ILE A 160 27.44 -3.72 17.94
C ILE A 160 27.57 -5.20 17.59
N LYS A 161 28.79 -5.72 17.69
CA LYS A 161 29.12 -7.13 17.55
C LYS A 161 29.76 -7.63 18.83
N ALA A 162 29.32 -8.79 19.32
CA ALA A 162 29.89 -9.46 20.48
C ALA A 162 29.75 -10.98 20.33
N ASN A 163 30.75 -11.75 20.76
CA ASN A 163 30.79 -13.21 20.62
C ASN A 163 30.53 -13.71 19.18
N GLY A 164 30.90 -12.93 18.16
CA GLY A 164 30.68 -13.23 16.74
C GLY A 164 29.30 -12.85 16.18
N ALA A 165 28.32 -12.50 17.01
CA ALA A 165 26.99 -12.06 16.58
C ALA A 165 26.94 -10.53 16.44
N GLU A 166 26.53 -10.02 15.27
CA GLU A 166 26.37 -8.58 14.98
C GLU A 166 24.89 -8.17 15.01
N GLN A 167 24.61 -6.99 15.56
CA GLN A 167 23.31 -6.35 15.56
C GLN A 167 23.46 -4.90 15.11
N LEU A 168 22.66 -4.50 14.10
CA LEU A 168 22.69 -3.17 13.49
C LEU A 168 21.33 -2.49 13.69
N VAL A 169 21.36 -1.23 14.12
CA VAL A 169 20.18 -0.37 14.24
C VAL A 169 20.37 0.81 13.30
N GLN A 170 19.65 0.78 12.18
CA GLN A 170 19.70 1.78 11.11
C GLN A 170 18.56 2.80 11.26
N SER A 171 18.76 3.99 10.72
CA SER A 171 17.69 4.97 10.52
C SER A 171 16.79 4.58 9.34
N GLU A 172 15.57 5.10 9.33
CA GLU A 172 14.57 4.79 8.28
C GLU A 172 14.91 5.44 6.93
N SER A 173 15.71 6.52 6.92
CA SER A 173 16.14 7.22 5.71
C SER A 173 17.52 7.86 5.85
N CYS A 174 18.13 8.23 4.71
CA CYS A 174 19.38 8.98 4.65
C CYS A 174 19.19 10.47 5.03
N ALA A 175 18.99 10.75 6.31
CA ALA A 175 18.79 12.12 6.83
C ALA A 175 20.11 12.91 7.06
N VAL A 176 21.18 12.61 6.32
CA VAL A 176 22.53 13.17 6.54
C VAL A 176 23.00 14.06 5.38
N THR A 177 23.69 15.15 5.71
CA THR A 177 24.28 16.06 4.72
C THR A 177 25.78 15.84 4.64
N ALA A 178 26.29 15.52 3.46
CA ALA A 178 27.72 15.56 3.18
C ALA A 178 28.27 16.97 3.38
N ASP A 179 29.56 17.07 3.73
CA ASP A 179 30.31 18.32 3.79
C ASP A 179 29.68 19.40 4.70
N ARG A 180 28.93 18.96 5.72
CA ARG A 180 28.36 19.77 6.81
C ARG A 180 28.84 19.26 8.17
N TRP A 181 29.05 20.16 9.13
CA TRP A 181 29.28 19.79 10.53
C TRP A 181 28.02 19.21 11.19
N MET A 182 28.17 18.06 11.84
CA MET A 182 27.11 17.32 12.53
C MET A 182 27.60 16.79 13.89
N SER A 183 26.70 16.74 14.86
CA SER A 183 26.90 15.94 16.08
C SER A 183 26.29 14.57 15.90
N VAL A 184 27.10 13.52 15.90
CA VAL A 184 26.65 12.13 15.72
C VAL A 184 26.87 11.36 17.02
N THR A 185 25.79 10.83 17.59
CA THR A 185 25.82 10.17 18.91
C THR A 185 25.18 8.78 18.88
N ALA A 186 25.95 7.76 19.26
CA ALA A 186 25.44 6.44 19.61
C ALA A 186 25.12 6.34 21.10
N ARG A 187 24.05 5.63 21.43
CA ARG A 187 23.65 5.32 22.81
C ARG A 187 23.21 3.86 22.91
N ILE A 188 23.81 3.09 23.82
CA ILE A 188 23.37 1.73 24.17
C ILE A 188 22.96 1.69 25.63
N SER A 189 21.77 1.16 25.92
CA SER A 189 21.28 0.93 27.29
C SER A 189 20.09 -0.03 27.33
N ASN A 190 19.96 -0.82 28.39
CA ASN A 190 18.79 -1.65 28.69
C ASN A 190 18.30 -2.51 27.51
N GLY A 191 19.22 -3.13 26.77
CA GLY A 191 18.90 -3.97 25.61
C GLY A 191 18.49 -3.20 24.34
N GLN A 192 18.79 -1.90 24.25
CA GLN A 192 18.43 -1.05 23.12
C GLN A 192 19.59 -0.15 22.68
N ALA A 193 19.82 -0.08 21.38
CA ALA A 193 20.72 0.88 20.73
C ALA A 193 19.91 1.99 20.07
N ARG A 194 20.46 3.21 20.06
CA ARG A 194 19.89 4.40 19.42
C ARG A 194 20.97 5.22 18.74
N LEU A 195 20.62 5.82 17.60
CA LEU A 195 21.43 6.81 16.90
C LEU A 195 20.76 8.18 16.99
N TYR A 196 21.55 9.21 17.27
CA TYR A 196 21.13 10.61 17.24
C TYR A 196 22.03 11.40 16.29
N ILE A 197 21.43 12.31 15.53
CA ILE A 197 22.12 13.23 14.62
C ILE A 197 21.64 14.65 14.95
N ASP A 198 22.58 15.57 15.14
CA ASP A 198 22.38 16.95 15.58
C ASP A 198 21.52 17.09 16.85
N GLY A 199 21.54 16.06 17.71
CA GLY A 199 20.79 15.99 18.97
C GLY A 199 19.40 15.34 18.86
N ARG A 200 18.91 15.05 17.64
CA ARG A 200 17.62 14.40 17.40
C ARG A 200 17.81 12.90 17.18
N ARG A 201 16.92 12.07 17.72
CA ARG A 201 16.95 10.60 17.50
C ARG A 201 16.55 10.29 16.06
N VAL A 202 17.34 9.48 15.36
CA VAL A 202 17.08 9.02 13.98
C VAL A 202 16.95 7.51 13.85
N ALA A 203 17.39 6.74 14.85
CA ALA A 203 17.24 5.29 14.91
C ALA A 203 17.03 4.79 16.34
N SER A 204 16.29 3.71 16.51
CA SER A 204 16.11 3.00 17.79
C SER A 204 15.76 1.53 17.53
N GLY A 205 16.46 0.60 18.18
CA GLY A 205 16.25 -0.84 17.96
C GLY A 205 16.91 -1.70 19.03
N ASN A 206 16.46 -2.95 19.15
CA ASN A 206 16.88 -3.84 20.23
C ASN A 206 18.26 -4.45 19.94
N VAL A 207 19.08 -4.58 20.98
CA VAL A 207 20.38 -5.25 20.94
C VAL A 207 20.55 -6.09 22.20
N SER A 208 21.04 -7.33 22.06
CA SER A 208 21.33 -8.23 23.19
C SER A 208 22.73 -8.02 23.77
N ALA A 209 23.64 -7.36 23.04
CA ALA A 209 24.97 -7.01 23.51
C ALA A 209 25.00 -5.71 24.32
N THR A 210 25.90 -5.63 25.29
CA THR A 210 26.26 -4.40 26.03
C THR A 210 27.70 -3.99 25.69
N PRO A 211 28.15 -2.76 26.00
CA PRO A 211 29.56 -2.38 25.76
C PRO A 211 30.57 -3.25 26.53
N ALA A 212 30.21 -3.75 27.72
CA ALA A 212 30.99 -4.75 28.47
C ALA A 212 30.92 -6.18 27.90
N SER A 213 30.08 -6.43 26.89
CA SER A 213 30.06 -7.70 26.13
C SER A 213 31.16 -7.76 25.06
N ILE A 214 31.86 -6.65 24.82
CA ILE A 214 33.05 -6.57 23.96
C ILE A 214 34.26 -6.76 24.88
N ALA A 215 34.81 -7.97 24.88
CA ALA A 215 35.85 -8.43 25.79
C ALA A 215 37.24 -7.89 25.39
N ASP A 216 37.62 -7.99 24.12
CA ASP A 216 38.84 -7.38 23.59
C ASP A 216 38.58 -5.96 23.06
N GLN A 217 39.04 -4.97 23.83
CA GLN A 217 39.04 -3.55 23.47
C GLN A 217 40.47 -3.02 23.26
N SER A 218 41.37 -3.83 22.67
CA SER A 218 42.79 -3.50 22.42
C SER A 218 43.05 -2.57 21.23
N LEU A 219 42.07 -2.35 20.34
CA LEU A 219 42.19 -1.43 19.21
C LEU A 219 40.95 -0.57 19.01
N ASN A 220 40.71 0.29 20.00
CA ASN A 220 39.76 1.38 19.88
C ASN A 220 40.31 2.45 18.92
N THR A 221 39.48 2.98 18.02
CA THR A 221 39.90 3.92 16.96
C THR A 221 38.92 5.07 16.75
N ILE A 222 39.37 6.14 16.08
CA ILE A 222 38.53 7.00 15.25
C ILE A 222 38.98 6.80 13.80
N GLY A 223 38.02 6.53 12.91
CA GLY A 223 38.19 6.46 11.47
C GLY A 223 38.75 5.17 10.87
N ARG A 224 38.91 4.07 11.64
CA ARG A 224 39.41 2.79 11.12
C ARG A 224 38.60 1.58 11.58
N SER A 225 38.11 0.82 10.60
CA SER A 225 37.31 -0.40 10.78
C SER A 225 38.15 -1.65 11.13
N PRO A 226 37.56 -2.65 11.82
CA PRO A 226 38.07 -4.03 11.86
C PRO A 226 37.93 -4.76 10.50
N TRP A 227 36.97 -4.39 9.65
CA TRP A 227 36.83 -4.89 8.27
C TRP A 227 37.76 -4.17 7.29
N PRO A 228 38.05 -4.71 6.07
CA PRO A 228 38.81 -4.05 5.01
C PRO A 228 38.08 -2.86 4.32
N ASP A 229 37.27 -2.13 5.09
CA ASP A 229 36.53 -0.94 4.65
C ASP A 229 37.48 0.21 4.25
N THR A 230 36.90 1.25 3.64
CA THR A 230 37.58 2.55 3.56
C THR A 230 37.72 3.17 4.95
N LEU A 231 38.90 3.71 5.24
CA LEU A 231 39.13 4.62 6.36
C LEU A 231 38.21 5.85 6.22
N PHE A 232 37.73 6.36 7.34
CA PHE A 232 36.87 7.54 7.34
C PHE A 232 37.58 8.75 6.74
N LYS A 233 36.87 9.46 5.87
CA LYS A 233 37.32 10.70 5.24
C LYS A 233 36.45 11.86 5.71
N GLY A 234 37.06 12.88 6.30
CA GLY A 234 36.34 14.01 6.86
C GLY A 234 37.01 14.62 8.08
N SER A 235 36.46 15.72 8.56
CA SER A 235 36.98 16.48 9.69
C SER A 235 36.33 16.08 11.02
N VAL A 236 37.10 16.11 12.10
CA VAL A 236 36.69 15.77 13.47
C VAL A 236 37.09 16.93 14.38
N ALA A 237 36.15 17.46 15.16
CA ALA A 237 36.39 18.58 16.08
C ALA A 237 36.43 18.13 17.54
N ASN A 238 35.51 17.24 17.95
CA ASN A 238 35.42 16.69 19.30
C ASN A 238 35.00 15.22 19.27
N PHE A 239 35.49 14.42 20.21
CA PHE A 239 35.04 13.06 20.47
C PHE A 239 34.90 12.82 21.97
N ARG A 240 33.77 12.26 22.44
CA ARG A 240 33.54 11.92 23.85
C ARG A 240 32.94 10.53 24.02
N VAL A 241 33.33 9.87 25.11
CA VAL A 241 32.80 8.57 25.54
C VAL A 241 32.34 8.67 26.99
N TYR A 242 31.11 8.26 27.23
CA TYR A 242 30.47 8.16 28.54
C TYR A 242 30.23 6.69 28.90
N ASP A 243 30.52 6.29 30.14
CA ASP A 243 30.22 4.93 30.66
C ASP A 243 28.78 4.77 31.17
N SER A 244 27.90 5.69 30.78
CA SER A 244 26.46 5.68 31.03
C SER A 244 25.67 6.14 29.79
N ALA A 245 24.35 6.01 29.85
CA ALA A 245 23.47 6.35 28.75
C ALA A 245 22.72 7.67 29.00
N LEU A 246 23.25 8.77 28.43
CA LEU A 246 22.74 10.13 28.59
C LEU A 246 21.26 10.27 28.19
N THR A 247 20.59 11.30 28.70
CA THR A 247 19.22 11.65 28.29
C THR A 247 19.21 12.36 26.93
N GLU A 248 18.04 12.43 26.28
CA GLU A 248 17.94 13.05 24.94
C GLU A 248 18.21 14.58 25.03
N GLU A 249 17.88 15.23 26.14
CA GLU A 249 18.21 16.65 26.41
C GLU A 249 19.70 16.85 26.71
N GLN A 250 20.37 15.88 27.32
CA GLN A 250 21.83 15.90 27.51
C GLN A 250 22.55 15.80 26.16
N ILE A 251 22.10 14.91 25.27
CA ILE A 251 22.64 14.75 23.92
C ILE A 251 22.38 16.01 23.07
N ALA A 252 21.18 16.61 23.17
CA ALA A 252 20.87 17.87 22.51
C ALA A 252 21.74 19.05 23.00
N ARG A 253 22.04 19.14 24.31
CA ARG A 253 22.98 20.15 24.83
C ARG A 253 24.41 19.97 24.31
N ILE A 254 24.89 18.72 24.18
CA ILE A 254 26.20 18.44 23.55
C ILE A 254 26.21 18.93 22.10
N SER A 255 25.18 18.58 21.30
CA SER A 255 25.04 19.04 19.92
C SER A 255 25.07 20.57 19.81
N ASN A 256 24.32 21.28 20.66
CA ASN A 256 24.29 22.75 20.63
C ASN A 256 25.62 23.38 21.06
N ALA A 257 26.32 22.79 22.02
CA ALA A 257 27.61 23.29 22.51
C ALA A 257 28.75 23.08 21.50
N ASP A 258 28.86 21.90 20.89
CA ASP A 258 29.92 21.61 19.90
C ASP A 258 29.71 22.42 18.59
N ALA A 259 28.47 22.75 18.24
CA ALA A 259 28.16 23.60 17.09
C ALA A 259 28.84 24.99 17.16
N ALA A 260 29.13 25.50 18.37
CA ALA A 260 29.82 26.78 18.58
C ALA A 260 31.26 26.79 18.00
N ILE A 261 31.87 25.63 17.77
CA ILE A 261 33.21 25.53 17.18
C ILE A 261 33.19 26.04 15.73
N HIS A 262 32.14 25.70 14.96
CA HIS A 262 32.00 26.00 13.53
C HIS A 262 30.74 26.83 13.21
N ALA A 263 30.26 27.65 14.15
CA ALA A 263 29.01 28.40 14.06
C ALA A 263 28.87 29.25 12.77
N ASP A 264 29.95 29.93 12.36
CA ASP A 264 29.99 30.75 11.14
C ASP A 264 29.84 29.91 9.86
N GLU A 265 30.34 28.67 9.87
CA GLU A 265 30.23 27.74 8.74
C GLU A 265 28.83 27.12 8.68
N LEU A 266 28.31 26.67 9.82
CA LEU A 266 26.97 26.11 9.97
C LEU A 266 25.90 27.12 9.53
N THR A 267 25.87 28.29 10.15
CA THR A 267 24.84 29.32 9.87
C THR A 267 25.10 30.03 8.53
N GLY A 268 26.38 30.22 8.16
CA GLY A 268 26.78 30.78 6.88
C GLY A 268 26.40 29.90 5.70
N SER A 269 26.42 28.56 5.83
CA SER A 269 26.00 27.65 4.76
C SER A 269 24.55 27.89 4.34
N VAL A 270 23.66 28.14 5.31
CA VAL A 270 22.26 28.50 5.09
C VAL A 270 22.13 29.93 4.55
N LEU A 271 22.70 30.92 5.24
CA LEU A 271 22.50 32.33 4.91
C LEU A 271 23.14 32.75 3.59
N ASN A 272 24.23 32.12 3.16
CA ASN A 272 24.92 32.49 1.91
C ASN A 272 24.19 31.99 0.66
N GLY A 273 23.43 30.88 0.76
CA GLY A 273 22.61 30.35 -0.32
C GLY A 273 21.35 31.18 -0.64
N LEU A 274 20.98 32.10 0.25
CA LEU A 274 19.83 32.99 0.06
C LEU A 274 20.09 34.00 -1.07
N ASP A 275 19.21 34.00 -2.07
CA ASP A 275 19.09 35.07 -3.07
C ASP A 275 17.79 35.86 -2.82
N VAL A 276 17.86 37.18 -3.04
CA VAL A 276 16.74 38.13 -2.91
C VAL A 276 16.98 39.28 -3.88
N PRO A 277 16.08 39.56 -4.83
CA PRO A 277 16.28 40.61 -5.82
C PRO A 277 16.35 42.00 -5.18
N SER A 278 17.29 42.82 -5.64
CA SER A 278 17.52 44.19 -5.13
C SER A 278 16.45 45.21 -5.53
N SER A 279 15.53 44.85 -6.43
CA SER A 279 14.34 45.62 -6.78
C SER A 279 13.20 44.68 -7.15
N VAL A 280 11.95 45.08 -6.93
CA VAL A 280 10.75 44.29 -7.22
C VAL A 280 9.64 45.15 -7.81
N ASP A 281 9.07 44.65 -8.92
CA ASP A 281 7.97 45.26 -9.68
C ASP A 281 6.62 44.52 -9.48
N ALA A 282 6.60 43.51 -8.60
CA ALA A 282 5.45 42.63 -8.33
C ALA A 282 4.89 42.79 -6.91
N GLU A 283 3.72 42.20 -6.66
CA GLU A 283 3.01 42.17 -5.37
C GLU A 283 3.56 41.13 -4.38
N TYR A 284 4.64 40.41 -4.73
CA TYR A 284 5.33 39.44 -3.89
C TYR A 284 6.81 39.31 -4.27
N ILE A 285 7.63 38.93 -3.28
CA ILE A 285 9.04 38.58 -3.41
C ILE A 285 9.28 37.24 -2.69
N ALA A 286 9.92 36.27 -3.34
CA ALA A 286 10.26 35.00 -2.71
C ALA A 286 11.33 35.23 -1.62
N LEU A 287 11.04 34.82 -0.39
CA LEU A 287 11.93 34.91 0.76
C LEU A 287 12.23 33.50 1.27
N PRO A 288 13.33 32.86 0.81
CA PRO A 288 13.53 31.44 1.03
C PRO A 288 13.61 31.07 2.52
N THR A 289 12.83 30.07 2.93
CA THR A 289 12.80 29.55 4.32
C THR A 289 13.95 28.58 4.61
N ALA A 290 14.59 28.04 3.56
CA ALA A 290 15.57 26.96 3.63
C ALA A 290 15.10 25.79 4.52
N GLY A 291 13.90 25.25 4.25
CA GLY A 291 13.30 24.18 5.04
C GLY A 291 12.89 24.62 6.45
N GLY A 292 12.39 25.85 6.58
CA GLY A 292 12.02 26.45 7.86
C GLY A 292 13.20 26.81 8.78
N THR A 293 14.45 26.79 8.28
CA THR A 293 15.64 27.16 9.06
C THR A 293 15.95 28.66 9.03
N VAL A 294 15.25 29.44 8.20
CA VAL A 294 15.39 30.90 8.06
C VAL A 294 14.07 31.61 8.38
N GLU A 295 14.12 32.47 9.40
CA GLU A 295 13.09 33.44 9.74
C GLU A 295 13.41 34.80 9.08
N TRP A 296 12.38 35.50 8.60
CA TRP A 296 12.52 36.80 7.94
C TRP A 296 11.90 37.94 8.75
N SER A 297 12.50 39.12 8.67
CA SER A 297 11.95 40.36 9.20
C SER A 297 12.21 41.54 8.27
N SER A 298 11.42 42.62 8.42
CA SER A 298 11.43 43.77 7.51
C SER A 298 11.53 45.08 8.28
N SER A 299 12.29 46.05 7.74
CA SER A 299 12.38 47.40 8.28
C SER A 299 11.12 48.25 8.06
N ASP A 300 10.28 47.86 7.08
CA ASP A 300 8.95 48.44 6.86
C ASP A 300 7.97 47.35 6.43
N PRO A 301 7.35 46.64 7.40
CA PRO A 301 6.34 45.61 7.14
C PRO A 301 5.09 46.13 6.41
N SER A 302 4.90 47.45 6.28
CA SER A 302 3.80 48.01 5.49
C SER A 302 4.10 48.02 3.99
N VAL A 303 5.35 47.77 3.58
CA VAL A 303 5.83 47.84 2.18
C VAL A 303 6.32 46.48 1.68
N ILE A 304 7.10 45.76 2.48
CA ILE A 304 7.34 44.33 2.28
C ILE A 304 7.14 43.65 3.64
N ALA A 305 6.16 42.76 3.71
CA ALA A 305 5.88 41.96 4.91
C ALA A 305 6.94 40.86 5.11
N ALA A 306 7.02 40.32 6.33
CA ALA A 306 8.01 39.29 6.70
C ALA A 306 7.89 37.99 5.87
N ASN A 307 6.70 37.70 5.32
CA ASN A 307 6.41 36.55 4.46
C ASN A 307 6.62 36.82 2.96
N GLY A 308 7.09 38.01 2.57
CA GLY A 308 7.36 38.36 1.18
C GLY A 308 6.21 39.03 0.41
N VAL A 309 5.06 39.29 1.03
CA VAL A 309 3.99 40.09 0.40
C VAL A 309 4.43 41.55 0.24
N VAL A 310 4.27 42.12 -0.97
CA VAL A 310 4.75 43.47 -1.34
C VAL A 310 3.60 44.43 -1.61
N ASN A 311 3.48 45.47 -0.80
CA ASN A 311 2.52 46.56 -1.02
C ASN A 311 3.20 47.66 -1.86
N GLN A 312 3.08 47.53 -3.18
CA GLN A 312 3.64 48.50 -4.13
C GLN A 312 3.07 49.93 -3.91
N PRO A 313 3.89 50.99 -4.05
CA PRO A 313 3.38 52.36 -4.19
C PRO A 313 2.38 52.48 -5.34
N SER A 314 1.36 53.32 -5.19
CA SER A 314 0.39 53.59 -6.26
C SER A 314 1.07 54.22 -7.49
N LYS A 315 0.57 53.92 -8.69
CA LYS A 315 1.10 54.41 -9.98
C LYS A 315 1.38 55.93 -9.95
N GLY A 316 2.65 56.31 -10.14
CA GLY A 316 3.10 57.71 -10.09
C GLY A 316 3.65 58.21 -8.75
N GLN A 317 3.60 57.41 -7.68
CA GLN A 317 4.37 57.64 -6.45
C GLN A 317 5.86 57.31 -6.67
N PRO A 318 6.79 57.76 -5.80
CA PRO A 318 8.17 57.29 -5.83
C PRO A 318 8.30 55.84 -5.36
N ALA A 319 9.31 55.13 -5.86
CA ALA A 319 9.73 53.83 -5.33
C ALA A 319 10.17 53.94 -3.85
N LYS A 320 10.01 52.85 -3.09
CA LYS A 320 10.42 52.75 -1.68
C LYS A 320 11.54 51.73 -1.52
N SER A 321 12.43 51.94 -0.55
CA SER A 321 13.47 50.96 -0.20
C SER A 321 13.23 50.37 1.19
N VAL A 322 13.40 49.05 1.31
CA VAL A 322 13.19 48.27 2.52
C VAL A 322 14.44 47.42 2.79
N THR A 323 14.84 47.31 4.05
CA THR A 323 15.86 46.33 4.47
C THR A 323 15.17 45.10 5.04
N LEU A 324 15.37 43.96 4.39
CA LEU A 324 14.99 42.64 4.90
C LEU A 324 16.15 42.03 5.68
N VAL A 325 15.84 41.27 6.73
CA VAL A 325 16.83 40.57 7.54
C VAL A 325 16.42 39.11 7.67
N ALA A 326 17.20 38.23 7.05
CA ALA A 326 17.16 36.80 7.26
C ALA A 326 17.88 36.47 8.58
N THR A 327 17.31 35.57 9.36
CA THR A 327 17.86 35.04 10.62
C THR A 327 17.81 33.53 10.55
N THR A 328 18.92 32.84 10.84
CA THR A 328 18.92 31.37 10.96
C THR A 328 19.42 30.97 12.34
N THR A 329 18.89 29.86 12.86
CA THR A 329 19.42 29.21 14.06
C THR A 329 19.69 27.73 13.79
N VAL A 330 20.96 27.35 13.72
CA VAL A 330 21.41 25.97 13.47
C VAL A 330 22.08 25.45 14.75
N ARG A 331 21.51 24.40 15.36
CA ARG A 331 22.05 23.77 16.58
C ARG A 331 22.37 24.79 17.69
N GLY A 332 21.41 25.68 17.97
CA GLY A 332 21.53 26.76 18.97
C GLY A 332 22.43 27.94 18.57
N GLN A 333 23.10 27.90 17.42
CA GLN A 333 23.92 29.00 16.91
C GLN A 333 23.09 29.89 15.97
N THR A 334 22.96 31.18 16.28
CA THR A 334 22.13 32.14 15.53
C THR A 334 22.97 33.16 14.77
N ALA A 335 22.64 33.40 13.49
CA ALA A 335 23.25 34.46 12.68
C ALA A 335 22.22 35.19 11.81
N THR A 336 22.60 36.33 11.22
CA THR A 336 21.71 37.13 10.35
C THR A 336 22.40 37.63 9.07
N ARG A 337 21.63 37.79 7.99
CA ARG A 337 22.06 38.42 6.73
C ARG A 337 21.04 39.48 6.31
N LYS A 338 21.51 40.62 5.80
CA LYS A 338 20.67 41.76 5.40
C LYS A 338 20.63 41.93 3.89
N PHE A 339 19.45 42.28 3.38
CA PHE A 339 19.18 42.54 1.96
C PHE A 339 18.45 43.88 1.83
N THR A 340 18.81 44.69 0.84
CA THR A 340 18.15 45.97 0.56
C THR A 340 17.37 45.84 -0.74
N VAL A 341 16.05 45.97 -0.66
CA VAL A 341 15.11 45.79 -1.77
C VAL A 341 14.46 47.12 -2.13
N THR A 342 14.29 47.40 -3.42
CA THR A 342 13.62 48.60 -3.93
C THR A 342 12.27 48.23 -4.57
N VAL A 343 11.17 48.55 -3.88
CA VAL A 343 9.81 48.32 -4.37
C VAL A 343 9.40 49.47 -5.29
N ASN A 344 9.17 49.15 -6.55
CA ASN A 344 8.72 50.11 -7.55
C ASN A 344 7.19 50.26 -7.55
N PRO A 345 6.65 51.39 -8.04
CA PRO A 345 5.21 51.62 -8.08
C PRO A 345 4.50 50.65 -9.03
N THR A 346 3.28 50.24 -8.67
CA THR A 346 2.48 49.33 -9.50
C THR A 346 2.10 49.96 -10.84
N ASP A 347 2.12 49.17 -11.90
CA ASP A 347 1.72 49.56 -13.25
C ASP A 347 0.29 49.13 -13.60
N LYS A 348 -0.29 48.16 -12.88
CA LYS A 348 -1.67 47.68 -13.02
C LYS A 348 -2.67 48.83 -13.11
N SER A 349 -3.67 48.69 -13.98
CA SER A 349 -4.84 49.55 -14.03
C SER A 349 -5.90 49.10 -13.02
N ASP A 350 -6.87 49.97 -12.76
CA ASP A 350 -8.02 49.63 -11.91
C ASP A 350 -8.89 48.51 -12.50
N ALA A 351 -8.90 48.35 -13.83
CA ALA A 351 -9.56 47.21 -14.48
C ALA A 351 -8.84 45.88 -14.18
N ASP A 352 -7.51 45.87 -14.20
CA ASP A 352 -6.71 44.67 -13.87
C ASP A 352 -6.90 44.32 -12.38
N ARG A 353 -6.83 45.32 -11.50
CA ARG A 353 -7.05 45.16 -10.04
C ARG A 353 -8.43 44.61 -9.69
N LEU A 354 -9.45 44.89 -10.53
CA LEU A 354 -10.81 44.35 -10.45
C LEU A 354 -10.94 42.94 -11.06
N ALA A 355 -10.21 42.65 -12.14
CA ALA A 355 -10.15 41.32 -12.73
C ALA A 355 -9.49 40.32 -11.76
N ASP A 356 -8.35 40.67 -11.18
CA ASP A 356 -7.66 39.90 -10.13
C ASP A 356 -8.57 39.63 -8.91
N ALA A 357 -9.51 40.53 -8.63
CA ALA A 357 -10.46 40.40 -7.51
C ALA A 357 -11.51 39.31 -7.77
N ALA A 358 -11.93 39.15 -9.02
CA ALA A 358 -12.95 38.20 -9.45
C ALA A 358 -12.35 36.85 -9.92
N ALA A 359 -11.09 36.83 -10.35
CA ALA A 359 -10.39 35.64 -10.82
C ALA A 359 -10.38 34.53 -9.75
N GLY A 360 -9.87 34.84 -8.56
CA GLY A 360 -9.76 33.90 -7.44
C GLY A 360 -11.09 33.49 -6.80
N TYR A 361 -12.23 34.08 -7.15
CA TYR A 361 -13.53 33.67 -6.62
C TYR A 361 -14.16 32.60 -7.51
N VAL A 362 -14.35 31.39 -6.99
CA VAL A 362 -14.93 30.25 -7.71
C VAL A 362 -15.97 29.57 -6.83
N ILE A 363 -17.19 29.40 -7.35
CA ILE A 363 -18.15 28.46 -6.74
C ILE A 363 -17.89 27.08 -7.36
N PRO A 364 -17.64 26.02 -6.57
CA PRO A 364 -17.47 24.67 -7.11
C PRO A 364 -18.69 24.24 -7.94
N THR A 365 -18.46 23.51 -9.03
CA THR A 365 -19.55 23.05 -9.91
C THR A 365 -20.44 21.97 -9.30
N VAL A 366 -20.01 21.33 -8.21
CA VAL A 366 -20.85 20.45 -7.40
C VAL A 366 -20.78 20.93 -5.95
N VAL A 367 -21.93 21.23 -5.37
CA VAL A 367 -22.12 21.70 -3.99
C VAL A 367 -23.29 20.97 -3.34
N ARG A 368 -23.41 21.04 -2.02
CA ARG A 368 -24.55 20.47 -1.29
C ARG A 368 -25.59 21.53 -0.94
N SER A 369 -26.85 21.14 -0.89
CA SER A 369 -27.91 21.93 -0.24
C SER A 369 -27.53 22.14 1.22
N GLY A 370 -27.46 23.42 1.65
CA GLY A 370 -26.96 23.82 2.97
C GLY A 370 -25.48 24.24 3.01
N ASP A 371 -24.73 24.17 1.91
CA ASP A 371 -23.37 24.69 1.85
C ASP A 371 -23.36 26.22 1.70
N ALA A 372 -22.40 26.88 2.36
CA ALA A 372 -22.23 28.33 2.26
C ALA A 372 -21.45 28.71 1.00
N LEU A 373 -21.80 29.85 0.39
CA LEU A 373 -21.03 30.48 -0.66
C LEU A 373 -19.60 30.77 -0.17
N PRO A 374 -18.59 30.61 -1.05
CA PRO A 374 -17.22 30.97 -0.72
C PRO A 374 -17.08 32.41 -0.25
N LYS A 375 -16.11 32.66 0.64
CA LYS A 375 -15.79 34.02 1.10
C LYS A 375 -14.91 34.74 0.08
N ALA A 376 -15.22 35.99 -0.20
CA ALA A 376 -14.35 36.85 -1.01
C ALA A 376 -13.03 37.14 -0.29
N ALA A 377 -11.97 37.38 -1.06
CA ALA A 377 -10.67 37.83 -0.54
C ALA A 377 -10.80 39.20 0.15
N GLU A 378 -9.90 39.49 1.10
CA GLU A 378 -9.97 40.75 1.86
C GLU A 378 -9.93 41.99 0.95
N GLY A 379 -10.77 42.97 1.26
CA GLY A 379 -10.95 44.18 0.45
C GLY A 379 -11.77 43.98 -0.83
N THR A 380 -12.27 42.77 -1.11
CA THR A 380 -13.19 42.46 -2.22
C THR A 380 -14.58 42.13 -1.69
N HIS A 381 -15.62 42.66 -2.33
CA HIS A 381 -17.02 42.33 -2.06
C HIS A 381 -17.59 41.49 -3.21
N ALA A 382 -18.45 40.53 -2.88
CA ALA A 382 -19.04 39.58 -3.82
C ALA A 382 -20.55 39.45 -3.52
N ASP A 383 -21.37 40.15 -4.30
CA ASP A 383 -22.82 40.24 -4.11
C ASP A 383 -23.56 39.31 -5.08
N VAL A 384 -24.48 38.47 -4.58
CA VAL A 384 -25.33 37.65 -5.45
C VAL A 384 -26.34 38.54 -6.17
N ALA A 385 -26.23 38.63 -7.50
CA ALA A 385 -27.03 39.50 -8.35
C ALA A 385 -28.23 38.80 -8.99
N ALA A 386 -28.14 37.49 -9.24
CA ALA A 386 -29.23 36.64 -9.73
C ALA A 386 -28.95 35.16 -9.42
N VAL A 387 -30.01 34.36 -9.32
CA VAL A 387 -29.98 32.91 -9.21
C VAL A 387 -31.01 32.34 -10.18
N ASP A 388 -30.60 31.40 -11.03
CA ASP A 388 -31.44 30.74 -12.04
C ASP A 388 -31.46 29.21 -11.81
N GLY A 389 -32.56 28.55 -12.18
CA GLY A 389 -32.73 27.09 -12.07
C GLY A 389 -33.51 26.68 -10.82
N ASP A 390 -33.53 25.37 -10.52
CA ASP A 390 -34.27 24.80 -9.38
C ASP A 390 -33.46 24.88 -8.07
N ILE A 391 -32.80 26.03 -7.87
CA ILE A 391 -31.89 26.31 -6.75
C ILE A 391 -32.15 27.70 -6.18
N ALA A 392 -31.79 27.94 -4.93
CA ALA A 392 -31.88 29.24 -4.26
C ALA A 392 -30.58 29.58 -3.54
N VAL A 393 -30.41 30.88 -3.22
CA VAL A 393 -29.39 31.36 -2.29
C VAL A 393 -30.05 32.32 -1.30
N SER A 394 -29.92 32.04 -0.01
CA SER A 394 -30.46 32.84 1.10
C SER A 394 -29.42 33.02 2.19
N ASP A 395 -29.17 34.26 2.65
CA ASP A 395 -28.14 34.61 3.64
C ASP A 395 -26.74 34.03 3.33
N GLY A 396 -26.44 33.85 2.04
CA GLY A 396 -25.18 33.27 1.56
C GLY A 396 -25.12 31.75 1.56
N VAL A 397 -26.21 31.03 1.89
CA VAL A 397 -26.31 29.56 1.84
C VAL A 397 -27.03 29.13 0.56
N ILE A 398 -26.47 28.14 -0.14
CA ILE A 398 -27.05 27.54 -1.36
C ILE A 398 -28.03 26.44 -0.95
N THR A 399 -29.22 26.40 -1.55
CA THR A 399 -30.24 25.37 -1.28
C THR A 399 -30.94 24.88 -2.54
N THR A 400 -31.54 23.70 -2.46
CA THR A 400 -32.56 23.18 -3.38
C THR A 400 -33.58 22.33 -2.62
N ASP A 401 -34.84 22.37 -3.06
CA ASP A 401 -35.95 21.54 -2.57
C ASP A 401 -36.15 20.27 -3.44
N ALA A 402 -35.28 20.01 -4.42
CA ALA A 402 -35.40 18.87 -5.33
C ALA A 402 -35.03 17.53 -4.67
N ASP A 403 -35.68 16.43 -5.09
CA ASP A 403 -35.36 15.06 -4.67
C ASP A 403 -34.06 14.50 -5.30
N LYS A 404 -33.44 15.25 -6.23
CA LYS A 404 -32.24 14.87 -7.01
C LYS A 404 -31.34 16.09 -7.22
N ALA A 405 -30.13 15.88 -7.74
CA ALA A 405 -29.21 16.94 -8.13
C ALA A 405 -29.93 17.99 -9.01
N ALA A 406 -29.88 19.26 -8.60
CA ALA A 406 -30.53 20.36 -9.27
C ALA A 406 -29.49 21.25 -9.97
N GLU A 407 -29.62 21.35 -11.30
CA GLU A 407 -28.78 22.25 -12.09
C GLU A 407 -29.31 23.69 -12.02
N GLY A 408 -28.40 24.64 -11.85
CA GLY A 408 -28.72 26.06 -11.85
C GLY A 408 -27.51 26.94 -12.09
N ALA A 409 -27.71 28.25 -11.96
CA ALA A 409 -26.63 29.21 -12.12
C ALA A 409 -26.71 30.36 -11.12
N ILE A 410 -25.57 30.69 -10.51
CA ILE A 410 -25.41 31.78 -9.54
C ILE A 410 -24.62 32.90 -10.21
N THR A 411 -25.21 34.07 -10.32
CA THR A 411 -24.57 35.27 -10.89
C THR A 411 -24.08 36.16 -9.76
N VAL A 412 -22.76 36.35 -9.66
CA VAL A 412 -22.11 37.12 -8.59
C VAL A 412 -21.45 38.36 -9.18
N LYS A 413 -21.62 39.50 -8.51
CA LYS A 413 -21.08 40.81 -8.87
C LYS A 413 -19.98 41.18 -7.87
N PHE A 414 -18.83 41.57 -8.40
CA PHE A 414 -17.61 41.85 -7.63
C PHE A 414 -17.27 43.33 -7.63
N SER A 415 -16.80 43.85 -6.50
CA SER A 415 -16.20 45.19 -6.38
C SER A 415 -15.00 45.14 -5.43
N LYS A 416 -14.09 46.11 -5.51
CA LYS A 416 -12.86 46.15 -4.69
C LYS A 416 -12.65 47.51 -4.06
N ASN A 417 -12.24 47.53 -2.80
CA ASN A 417 -12.06 48.76 -2.02
C ASN A 417 -10.99 49.66 -2.67
N GLY A 418 -11.37 50.92 -2.96
CA GLY A 418 -10.48 51.87 -3.64
C GLY A 418 -10.25 51.56 -5.12
N VAL A 419 -11.25 51.00 -5.79
CA VAL A 419 -11.27 50.73 -7.24
C VAL A 419 -12.67 51.03 -7.80
N ASP A 420 -12.78 51.94 -8.77
CA ASP A 420 -14.07 52.30 -9.38
C ASP A 420 -14.46 51.29 -10.47
N GLY A 421 -15.58 50.58 -10.28
CA GLY A 421 -16.13 49.63 -11.25
C GLY A 421 -16.54 48.30 -10.61
N THR A 422 -17.14 47.41 -11.41
CA THR A 422 -17.57 46.08 -10.96
C THR A 422 -17.47 45.03 -12.05
N VAL A 423 -17.03 43.82 -11.71
CA VAL A 423 -17.01 42.63 -12.59
C VAL A 423 -18.21 41.74 -12.26
N VAL A 424 -18.68 40.91 -13.21
CA VAL A 424 -19.74 39.92 -12.96
C VAL A 424 -19.29 38.56 -13.50
N LYS A 425 -19.44 37.51 -12.68
CA LYS A 425 -19.25 36.11 -13.09
C LYS A 425 -20.59 35.37 -12.96
N LYS A 426 -20.87 34.43 -13.87
CA LYS A 426 -22.04 33.54 -13.79
C LYS A 426 -21.55 32.09 -13.72
N PHE A 427 -21.64 31.50 -12.54
CA PHE A 427 -21.24 30.12 -12.29
C PHE A 427 -22.42 29.20 -12.56
N THR A 428 -22.21 28.13 -13.35
CA THR A 428 -23.13 26.99 -13.41
C THR A 428 -22.78 26.02 -12.28
N VAL A 429 -23.78 25.52 -11.56
CA VAL A 429 -23.62 24.62 -10.41
C VAL A 429 -24.68 23.52 -10.40
N SER A 430 -24.27 22.34 -9.95
CA SER A 430 -25.13 21.20 -9.60
C SER A 430 -25.24 21.12 -8.08
N VAL A 431 -26.45 21.28 -7.54
CA VAL A 431 -26.71 21.28 -6.10
C VAL A 431 -27.25 19.91 -5.70
N LEU A 432 -26.48 19.14 -4.93
CA LEU A 432 -26.88 17.86 -4.39
C LEU A 432 -27.81 18.05 -3.18
N PRO A 433 -29.02 17.44 -3.14
CA PRO A 433 -29.89 17.49 -1.98
C PRO A 433 -29.22 16.87 -0.74
N GLU A 434 -29.52 17.39 0.46
CA GLU A 434 -28.92 16.88 1.70
C GLU A 434 -29.24 15.39 1.94
N SER A 435 -30.40 14.91 1.49
CA SER A 435 -30.80 13.49 1.57
C SER A 435 -30.10 12.57 0.57
N GLN A 436 -29.47 13.11 -0.47
CA GLN A 436 -28.84 12.38 -1.58
C GLN A 436 -27.34 12.66 -1.71
N SER A 437 -26.74 13.24 -0.68
CA SER A 437 -25.33 13.64 -0.62
C SER A 437 -24.66 13.13 0.65
N GLN A 438 -23.34 13.08 0.61
CA GLN A 438 -22.45 12.86 1.74
C GLN A 438 -21.25 13.81 1.63
N VAL A 439 -20.43 13.91 2.67
CA VAL A 439 -19.16 14.64 2.62
C VAL A 439 -18.05 13.65 2.97
N ILE A 440 -17.05 13.54 2.10
CA ILE A 440 -15.83 12.77 2.38
C ILE A 440 -14.66 13.72 2.59
N ALA A 441 -13.73 13.31 3.46
CA ALA A 441 -12.39 13.90 3.57
C ALA A 441 -11.42 13.12 2.69
N ALA A 442 -10.49 13.83 2.05
CA ALA A 442 -9.23 13.29 1.53
C ALA A 442 -8.08 13.90 2.32
N TYR A 443 -7.14 13.08 2.79
CA TYR A 443 -6.11 13.50 3.74
C TYR A 443 -4.87 12.60 3.70
N ASP A 444 -3.80 13.04 4.36
CA ASP A 444 -2.63 12.23 4.70
C ASP A 444 -2.32 12.29 6.21
N ARG A 445 -1.47 11.39 6.68
CA ARG A 445 -1.16 11.18 8.11
C ARG A 445 0.27 11.58 8.44
N ASN A 446 0.53 11.77 9.72
CA ASN A 446 1.88 11.76 10.28
C ASN A 446 2.34 10.30 10.35
N ALA A 447 3.58 10.02 9.97
CA ALA A 447 4.15 8.67 10.08
C ALA A 447 4.37 8.27 11.55
N THR A 448 4.07 7.02 11.88
CA THR A 448 4.38 6.40 13.17
C THR A 448 5.40 5.28 12.99
N SER A 449 5.01 4.01 12.88
CA SER A 449 5.93 2.90 12.60
C SER A 449 5.28 1.74 11.84
N GLU A 450 6.11 0.85 11.30
CA GLU A 450 5.67 -0.42 10.68
C GLU A 450 4.89 -1.32 11.66
N ASN A 451 5.16 -1.23 12.97
CA ASN A 451 4.45 -2.01 14.00
C ASN A 451 3.03 -1.49 14.25
N GLU A 452 2.77 -0.23 13.88
CA GLU A 452 1.48 0.46 13.97
C GLU A 452 0.79 0.53 12.59
N ALA A 453 1.32 -0.19 11.59
CA ALA A 453 0.83 -0.23 10.20
C ALA A 453 0.70 1.16 9.54
N ASN A 454 1.54 2.14 9.94
CA ASN A 454 1.51 3.52 9.47
C ASN A 454 2.94 4.11 9.38
N ASN A 455 3.87 3.36 8.79
CA ASN A 455 5.17 3.91 8.40
C ASN A 455 5.03 4.94 7.26
N GLY A 456 6.11 5.66 6.95
CA GLY A 456 6.08 6.78 5.99
C GLY A 456 5.51 6.46 4.60
N ASP A 457 5.73 5.26 4.07
CA ASP A 457 5.19 4.81 2.77
C ASP A 457 3.64 4.82 2.74
N ILE A 458 3.02 4.64 3.91
CA ILE A 458 1.59 4.46 4.13
C ILE A 458 0.94 5.75 4.63
N ALA A 459 1.60 6.44 5.57
CA ALA A 459 1.15 7.72 6.11
C ALA A 459 1.10 8.81 5.02
N HIS A 460 2.11 8.86 4.14
CA HIS A 460 2.22 9.79 3.01
C HIS A 460 1.63 9.18 1.71
N SER A 461 0.39 8.71 1.85
CA SER A 461 -0.54 8.32 0.77
C SER A 461 -1.83 9.17 0.89
N MET A 462 -2.77 9.04 -0.06
CA MET A 462 -4.10 9.62 0.12
C MET A 462 -5.03 8.60 0.78
N HIS A 463 -5.57 9.00 1.92
CA HIS A 463 -6.59 8.33 2.69
C HIS A 463 -7.95 8.99 2.42
N LEU A 464 -9.05 8.25 2.59
CA LEU A 464 -10.41 8.79 2.53
C LEU A 464 -11.17 8.49 3.83
N ALA A 465 -12.09 9.37 4.23
CA ALA A 465 -12.99 9.13 5.37
C ALA A 465 -14.37 9.75 5.17
N LEU A 466 -15.42 9.04 5.60
CA LEU A 466 -16.80 9.52 5.55
C LEU A 466 -17.11 10.42 6.76
N ARG A 467 -17.71 11.59 6.53
CA ARG A 467 -18.14 12.50 7.60
C ARG A 467 -19.51 12.10 8.15
N GLY A 468 -19.57 11.66 9.40
CA GLY A 468 -20.80 11.32 10.10
C GLY A 468 -21.60 12.55 10.56
N ASN A 469 -22.89 12.33 10.86
CA ASN A 469 -23.83 13.38 11.30
C ASN A 469 -23.43 14.12 12.60
N ASN A 470 -22.52 13.56 13.39
CA ASN A 470 -21.95 14.19 14.60
C ASN A 470 -20.72 15.09 14.29
N GLY A 471 -20.31 15.18 13.03
CA GLY A 471 -19.14 15.92 12.56
C GLY A 471 -17.80 15.21 12.73
N ALA A 472 -17.77 13.99 13.28
CA ALA A 472 -16.58 13.13 13.25
C ALA A 472 -16.48 12.39 11.91
N TYR A 473 -15.30 11.85 11.63
CA TYR A 473 -15.01 11.11 10.41
C TYR A 473 -14.79 9.63 10.72
N THR A 474 -15.17 8.75 9.80
CA THR A 474 -14.89 7.31 9.82
C THR A 474 -13.95 6.98 8.67
N PRO A 475 -12.68 6.59 8.93
CA PRO A 475 -11.73 6.20 7.90
C PRO A 475 -12.22 5.03 7.05
N TYR A 476 -11.99 5.14 5.74
CA TYR A 476 -12.06 4.04 4.80
C TYR A 476 -10.71 3.30 4.74
N ASN A 477 -10.74 2.04 4.28
CA ASN A 477 -9.60 1.11 4.21
C ASN A 477 -8.76 1.09 5.51
N GLU A 478 -9.45 1.14 6.65
CA GLU A 478 -8.87 1.05 8.00
C GLU A 478 -7.80 2.11 8.29
N ASN A 479 -7.93 3.30 7.68
CA ASN A 479 -6.97 4.41 7.81
C ASN A 479 -5.57 4.09 7.22
N TYR A 480 -5.47 3.14 6.29
CA TYR A 480 -4.20 2.69 5.69
C TYR A 480 -3.80 3.47 4.43
N GLY A 481 -4.72 3.67 3.48
CA GLY A 481 -4.45 4.39 2.23
C GLY A 481 -5.21 3.81 1.04
N ILE A 482 -5.56 4.67 0.07
CA ILE A 482 -6.43 4.34 -1.08
C ILE A 482 -5.82 4.83 -2.41
N PHE A 483 -4.92 5.82 -2.38
CA PHE A 483 -4.12 6.21 -3.54
C PHE A 483 -2.67 6.49 -3.15
N PHE A 484 -1.74 5.90 -3.90
CA PHE A 484 -0.31 6.03 -3.75
C PHE A 484 0.26 6.55 -5.07
N ALA A 485 1.22 7.46 -5.02
CA ALA A 485 1.83 8.00 -6.24
C ALA A 485 2.68 6.94 -6.95
N ARG A 486 2.60 6.95 -8.28
CA ARG A 486 3.37 6.06 -9.16
C ARG A 486 4.82 6.53 -9.29
N CYS A 487 5.71 5.61 -9.66
CA CYS A 487 7.13 5.87 -9.83
C CYS A 487 7.43 7.10 -10.71
N ALA A 488 8.48 7.84 -10.34
CA ALA A 488 8.89 9.03 -11.10
C ALA A 488 9.35 8.70 -12.54
N THR A 489 9.80 7.46 -12.77
CA THR A 489 10.25 6.88 -14.05
C THR A 489 9.68 5.47 -14.19
N ALA A 490 9.31 5.02 -15.39
CA ALA A 490 8.83 3.67 -15.61
C ALA A 490 9.91 2.60 -15.29
N GLN A 491 9.49 1.42 -14.81
CA GLN A 491 10.40 0.32 -14.50
C GLN A 491 11.02 -0.29 -15.77
N PRO A 492 12.34 -0.49 -15.85
CA PRO A 492 13.00 -0.97 -17.06
C PRO A 492 12.52 -2.37 -17.45
N GLU A 493 12.25 -2.59 -18.73
CA GLU A 493 11.78 -3.87 -19.25
C GLU A 493 12.91 -4.90 -19.35
N ASN A 494 12.62 -6.17 -19.05
CA ASN A 494 13.55 -7.29 -19.17
C ASN A 494 14.89 -7.08 -18.43
N MET A 495 14.86 -6.30 -17.36
CA MET A 495 15.96 -6.02 -16.43
C MET A 495 15.39 -5.98 -15.01
N ASN A 496 16.27 -5.97 -14.00
CA ASN A 496 15.85 -5.83 -12.60
C ASN A 496 15.11 -4.51 -12.36
N THR A 497 14.07 -4.54 -11.52
CA THR A 497 13.42 -3.34 -10.98
C THR A 497 14.41 -2.45 -10.20
N VAL A 498 14.08 -1.16 -10.10
CA VAL A 498 14.82 -0.16 -9.32
C VAL A 498 13.89 0.55 -8.34
N ASP A 499 14.38 1.06 -7.21
CA ASP A 499 13.52 1.93 -6.38
C ASP A 499 13.36 3.30 -7.06
N CYS A 500 12.17 3.50 -7.62
CA CYS A 500 11.71 4.74 -8.24
C CYS A 500 10.49 5.33 -7.52
N ALA A 501 10.08 4.74 -6.39
CA ALA A 501 8.80 4.99 -5.76
C ALA A 501 8.72 6.38 -5.12
N ARG A 502 7.50 6.86 -4.90
CA ARG A 502 7.20 8.20 -4.39
C ARG A 502 6.04 8.18 -3.40
N SER A 503 6.01 9.20 -2.57
CA SER A 503 4.93 9.45 -1.61
C SER A 503 4.25 10.79 -1.95
N ILE A 504 3.21 11.15 -1.19
CA ILE A 504 2.43 12.37 -1.38
C ILE A 504 2.03 13.02 -0.06
N LYS A 505 1.85 14.35 -0.09
CA LYS A 505 1.34 15.14 1.05
C LYS A 505 0.28 16.15 0.67
N ASP A 506 -0.46 16.63 1.67
CA ASP A 506 -1.53 17.62 1.56
C ASP A 506 -2.63 17.30 0.50
N PRO A 507 -3.03 16.02 0.30
CA PRO A 507 -3.89 15.64 -0.81
C PRO A 507 -5.29 16.25 -0.68
N SER A 508 -5.93 16.49 -1.83
CA SER A 508 -7.33 16.90 -1.90
C SER A 508 -8.01 16.42 -3.18
N LEU A 509 -9.32 16.28 -3.11
CA LEU A 509 -10.18 15.92 -4.24
C LEU A 509 -10.86 17.16 -4.82
N PHE A 510 -11.09 17.13 -6.13
CA PHE A 510 -11.87 18.14 -6.85
C PHE A 510 -12.68 17.51 -7.98
N TYR A 511 -13.68 18.25 -8.48
CA TYR A 511 -14.43 17.85 -9.67
C TYR A 511 -13.77 18.38 -10.94
N LEU A 512 -13.58 17.49 -11.92
CA LEU A 512 -13.21 17.79 -13.29
C LEU A 512 -14.41 18.38 -14.06
N LYS A 513 -14.15 19.08 -15.16
CA LYS A 513 -15.18 19.74 -16.00
C LYS A 513 -16.25 18.80 -16.60
N ASN A 514 -16.04 17.49 -16.53
CA ASN A 514 -16.97 16.44 -16.99
C ASN A 514 -17.73 15.75 -15.84
N GLY A 515 -17.49 16.11 -14.59
CA GLY A 515 -18.11 15.50 -13.41
C GLY A 515 -17.37 14.29 -12.82
N GLU A 516 -16.26 13.87 -13.43
CA GLU A 516 -15.31 12.92 -12.82
C GLU A 516 -14.45 13.62 -11.75
N PHE A 517 -13.64 12.84 -11.01
CA PHE A 517 -12.80 13.34 -9.92
C PHE A 517 -11.35 13.55 -10.36
N GLY A 518 -10.72 14.57 -9.79
CA GLY A 518 -9.26 14.73 -9.78
C GLY A 518 -8.71 14.65 -8.36
N VAL A 519 -7.52 14.08 -8.21
CA VAL A 519 -6.68 14.17 -7.02
C VAL A 519 -5.61 15.24 -7.29
N VAL A 520 -5.40 16.16 -6.36
CA VAL A 520 -4.25 17.07 -6.38
C VAL A 520 -3.48 17.00 -5.06
N SER A 521 -2.16 16.94 -5.15
CA SER A 521 -1.26 16.74 -4.00
C SER A 521 0.17 17.20 -4.33
N VAL A 522 1.03 17.34 -3.33
CA VAL A 522 2.47 17.56 -3.52
C VAL A 522 3.17 16.21 -3.51
N ARG A 523 3.92 15.86 -4.56
CA ARG A 523 4.68 14.60 -4.59
C ARG A 523 5.99 14.73 -3.82
N THR A 524 6.27 13.76 -2.96
CA THR A 524 7.38 13.77 -2.01
C THR A 524 8.36 12.63 -2.28
N ASN A 525 9.57 12.78 -1.73
CA ASN A 525 10.51 11.68 -1.61
C ASN A 525 9.85 10.56 -0.79
N ARG A 526 10.03 9.31 -1.25
CA ARG A 526 9.43 8.11 -0.65
C ARG A 526 9.53 8.14 0.88
N GLY A 527 8.41 7.92 1.55
CA GLY A 527 8.33 7.81 3.00
C GLY A 527 8.41 9.13 3.78
N THR A 528 8.31 10.29 3.13
CA THR A 528 8.48 11.61 3.79
C THR A 528 7.47 12.66 3.34
N ASP A 529 7.40 13.78 4.07
CA ASP A 529 6.72 15.03 3.68
C ASP A 529 7.61 16.01 2.88
N VAL A 530 8.85 15.60 2.57
CA VAL A 530 9.82 16.40 1.82
C VAL A 530 9.50 16.31 0.33
N ALA A 531 9.01 17.41 -0.25
CA ALA A 531 8.69 17.50 -1.68
C ALA A 531 9.87 17.06 -2.57
N GLU A 532 9.58 16.29 -3.62
CA GLU A 532 10.60 15.90 -4.62
C GLU A 532 11.10 17.12 -5.42
N SER A 533 10.22 18.11 -5.60
CA SER A 533 10.52 19.37 -6.27
C SER A 533 9.76 20.51 -5.60
N THR A 534 10.46 21.62 -5.37
CA THR A 534 9.96 22.79 -4.62
C THR A 534 8.70 23.45 -5.21
N GLY A 535 8.49 23.34 -6.52
CA GLY A 535 7.50 24.14 -7.26
C GLY A 535 6.34 23.38 -7.90
N SER A 536 6.19 22.08 -7.68
CA SER A 536 5.30 21.24 -8.51
C SER A 536 4.24 20.48 -7.72
N ILE A 537 3.11 20.19 -8.39
CA ILE A 537 2.00 19.37 -7.90
C ILE A 537 1.83 18.12 -8.76
N LEU A 538 1.30 17.05 -8.16
CA LEU A 538 0.78 15.88 -8.85
C LEU A 538 -0.72 16.07 -9.10
N VAL A 539 -1.17 15.74 -10.31
CA VAL A 539 -2.60 15.62 -10.66
C VAL A 539 -2.89 14.24 -11.27
N ALA A 540 -3.69 13.45 -10.56
CA ALA A 540 -4.21 12.16 -11.01
C ALA A 540 -5.75 12.25 -11.18
N THR A 541 -6.36 11.33 -11.93
CA THR A 541 -7.81 11.33 -12.20
C THR A 541 -8.50 10.07 -11.71
N SER A 542 -9.80 10.13 -11.43
CA SER A 542 -10.60 8.98 -11.01
C SER A 542 -12.06 9.14 -11.44
N LYS A 543 -12.69 8.04 -11.86
CA LYS A 543 -14.08 8.05 -12.33
C LYS A 543 -15.08 7.88 -11.18
N ASP A 544 -14.68 7.23 -10.09
CA ASP A 544 -15.57 6.87 -8.98
C ASP A 544 -14.91 6.73 -7.60
N LEU A 545 -13.63 7.12 -7.47
CA LEU A 545 -12.79 7.02 -6.26
C LEU A 545 -12.45 5.58 -5.81
N LEU A 546 -12.76 4.56 -6.63
CA LEU A 546 -12.35 3.15 -6.41
C LEU A 546 -11.07 2.76 -7.15
N SER A 547 -10.71 3.54 -8.17
CA SER A 547 -9.58 3.35 -9.09
C SER A 547 -9.00 4.70 -9.52
N TYR A 548 -7.70 4.77 -9.84
CA TYR A 548 -7.00 6.04 -10.08
C TYR A 548 -6.01 5.94 -11.25
N ASP A 549 -6.06 6.92 -12.15
CA ASP A 549 -5.20 7.05 -13.33
C ASP A 549 -4.06 8.08 -13.04
N GLU A 550 -2.80 7.64 -13.01
CA GLU A 550 -1.59 8.50 -12.99
C GLU A 550 -0.70 8.22 -14.22
N ALA A 551 -0.28 9.28 -14.92
CA ALA A 551 0.56 9.16 -16.11
C ALA A 551 2.05 8.96 -15.78
N GLU A 552 2.64 7.90 -16.34
CA GLU A 552 4.03 7.47 -16.16
C GLU A 552 5.08 8.54 -16.42
N ASN A 553 6.32 8.26 -15.96
CA ASN A 553 7.48 9.11 -16.20
C ASN A 553 7.25 10.55 -15.70
N SER A 554 6.50 10.63 -14.59
CA SER A 554 6.03 11.89 -14.00
C SER A 554 5.20 12.73 -14.97
N GLY A 555 4.42 12.09 -15.85
CA GLY A 555 3.57 12.74 -16.84
C GLY A 555 2.54 13.65 -16.17
N SER A 556 1.96 13.17 -15.06
CA SER A 556 0.97 13.86 -14.21
C SER A 556 1.49 15.03 -13.36
N ILE A 557 2.78 15.40 -13.45
CA ILE A 557 3.34 16.53 -12.68
C ILE A 557 3.13 17.86 -13.39
N ILE A 558 2.60 18.85 -12.69
CA ILE A 558 2.47 20.25 -13.13
C ILE A 558 3.46 21.11 -12.34
N ASP A 559 4.37 21.79 -13.03
CA ASP A 559 5.25 22.81 -12.45
C ASP A 559 4.49 24.15 -12.36
N LEU A 560 4.40 24.73 -11.16
CA LEU A 560 3.72 26.00 -10.90
C LEU A 560 4.63 27.23 -11.09
N GLY A 561 5.92 27.03 -11.39
CA GLY A 561 6.92 28.10 -11.40
C GLY A 561 7.24 28.63 -9.99
N GLU A 562 6.83 27.91 -8.96
CA GLU A 562 7.03 28.28 -7.56
C GLU A 562 8.45 27.90 -7.09
N THR A 563 9.05 28.77 -6.27
CA THR A 563 10.45 28.64 -5.81
C THR A 563 10.57 28.59 -4.29
N ASN A 564 9.49 28.87 -3.55
CA ASN A 564 9.46 28.92 -2.10
C ASN A 564 8.55 27.85 -1.46
N GLY A 565 8.45 26.68 -2.10
CA GLY A 565 7.66 25.54 -1.65
C GLY A 565 6.20 25.58 -2.09
N VAL A 566 5.59 24.40 -2.20
CA VAL A 566 4.15 24.22 -2.44
C VAL A 566 3.59 23.35 -1.31
N ASN A 567 2.52 23.83 -0.68
CA ASN A 567 1.80 23.18 0.41
C ASN A 567 0.30 23.44 0.27
N ASP A 568 -0.56 22.56 0.78
CA ASP A 568 -2.03 22.65 0.65
C ASP A 568 -2.56 22.96 -0.77
N PRO A 569 -2.12 22.26 -1.83
CA PRO A 569 -2.58 22.56 -3.19
C PRO A 569 -4.05 22.17 -3.37
N ARG A 570 -4.84 23.04 -3.99
CA ARG A 570 -6.28 22.82 -4.30
C ARG A 570 -6.57 23.20 -5.75
N ILE A 571 -7.47 22.48 -6.40
CA ILE A 571 -7.95 22.80 -7.75
C ILE A 571 -9.48 22.90 -7.72
N THR A 572 -10.07 23.79 -8.52
CA THR A 572 -11.52 23.79 -8.78
C THR A 572 -11.79 24.29 -10.19
N TRP A 573 -12.68 23.63 -10.91
CA TRP A 573 -13.16 24.08 -12.22
C TRP A 573 -14.09 25.30 -12.07
N ASP A 574 -13.73 26.43 -12.71
CA ASP A 574 -14.53 27.65 -12.71
C ASP A 574 -15.42 27.71 -13.95
N SER A 575 -16.68 27.31 -13.77
CA SER A 575 -17.70 27.31 -14.83
C SER A 575 -18.03 28.71 -15.39
N ALA A 576 -17.59 29.80 -14.74
CA ALA A 576 -17.80 31.15 -15.22
C ALA A 576 -16.67 31.69 -16.14
N SER A 577 -15.47 31.11 -16.08
CA SER A 577 -14.34 31.45 -16.96
C SER A 577 -14.05 30.37 -18.00
N GLY A 578 -14.27 29.09 -17.67
CA GLY A 578 -13.86 27.96 -18.50
C GLY A 578 -12.42 27.49 -18.25
N ASP A 579 -11.82 27.89 -17.13
CA ASP A 579 -10.51 27.44 -16.65
C ASP A 579 -10.63 26.68 -15.31
N TYR A 580 -9.63 25.88 -14.98
CA TYR A 580 -9.36 25.45 -13.61
C TYR A 580 -8.62 26.55 -12.85
N VAL A 581 -9.01 26.82 -11.60
CA VAL A 581 -8.25 27.65 -10.66
C VAL A 581 -7.45 26.74 -9.72
N ILE A 582 -6.12 26.87 -9.79
CA ILE A 582 -5.14 26.10 -9.02
C ILE A 582 -4.57 27.02 -7.94
N SER A 583 -4.70 26.66 -6.67
CA SER A 583 -4.21 27.45 -5.52
C SER A 583 -3.32 26.63 -4.60
N TRP A 584 -2.44 27.30 -3.87
CA TRP A 584 -1.52 26.69 -2.89
C TRP A 584 -1.10 27.72 -1.83
N LYS A 585 -0.34 27.26 -0.83
CA LYS A 585 0.46 28.09 0.05
C LYS A 585 1.94 27.82 -0.21
N ASP A 586 2.78 28.83 -0.08
CA ASP A 586 4.23 28.64 -0.01
C ASP A 586 4.70 28.31 1.43
N ASP A 587 5.99 28.08 1.62
CA ASP A 587 6.58 27.77 2.94
C ASP A 587 6.51 28.94 3.93
N ASN A 588 6.24 30.17 3.47
CA ASN A 588 5.91 31.33 4.31
C ASN A 588 4.39 31.46 4.58
N ALA A 589 3.62 30.43 4.25
CA ALA A 589 2.15 30.38 4.30
C ALA A 589 1.43 31.46 3.47
N VAL A 590 2.10 32.05 2.46
CA VAL A 590 1.47 32.98 1.53
C VAL A 590 0.59 32.21 0.56
N ALA A 591 -0.71 32.46 0.63
CA ALA A 591 -1.67 31.91 -0.35
C ALA A 591 -1.43 32.53 -1.73
N LYS A 592 -1.43 31.69 -2.76
CA LYS A 592 -1.22 32.03 -4.17
C LYS A 592 -2.16 31.20 -5.04
N TYR A 593 -2.45 31.67 -6.25
CA TYR A 593 -3.20 30.89 -7.24
C TYR A 593 -2.87 31.29 -8.69
N THR A 594 -3.22 30.42 -9.64
CA THR A 594 -3.16 30.64 -11.09
C THR A 594 -4.35 29.96 -11.77
N THR A 595 -4.49 30.10 -13.08
CA THR A 595 -5.53 29.43 -13.90
C THR A 595 -4.93 28.53 -14.97
N ALA A 596 -5.69 27.53 -15.44
CA ALA A 596 -5.32 26.66 -16.56
C ALA A 596 -6.54 26.07 -17.28
N ALA A 597 -6.60 26.14 -18.61
CA ALA A 597 -7.72 25.60 -19.40
C ALA A 597 -7.79 24.06 -19.42
N THR A 598 -6.66 23.40 -19.15
CA THR A 598 -6.48 21.95 -19.09
C THR A 598 -5.46 21.60 -18.01
N LEU A 599 -5.41 20.32 -17.60
CA LEU A 599 -4.49 19.79 -16.58
C LEU A 599 -3.63 18.69 -17.21
N ASP A 600 -3.01 19.01 -18.35
CA ASP A 600 -2.26 18.07 -19.20
C ASP A 600 -0.85 17.77 -18.65
N GLY A 601 -0.72 17.69 -17.31
CA GLY A 601 0.52 17.45 -16.58
C GLY A 601 1.63 18.42 -17.00
N LYS A 602 2.78 17.88 -17.43
CA LYS A 602 3.93 18.65 -17.91
C LYS A 602 3.65 19.57 -19.12
N ASN A 603 2.52 19.40 -19.81
CA ASN A 603 2.10 20.25 -20.94
C ASN A 603 1.10 21.35 -20.53
N THR A 604 0.69 21.39 -19.27
CA THR A 604 -0.23 22.39 -18.72
C THR A 604 0.29 23.81 -18.98
N LYS A 605 -0.60 24.70 -19.42
CA LYS A 605 -0.29 26.11 -19.62
C LYS A 605 -0.98 26.93 -18.52
N LEU A 606 -0.17 27.44 -17.61
CA LEU A 606 -0.62 28.27 -16.51
C LEU A 606 -0.79 29.73 -16.96
N GLY A 607 -1.75 30.42 -16.34
CA GLY A 607 -1.85 31.86 -16.35
C GLY A 607 -0.83 32.52 -15.41
N ASN A 608 -0.98 33.81 -15.17
CA ASN A 608 -0.16 34.55 -14.21
C ASN A 608 -0.48 34.09 -12.79
N THR A 609 0.54 33.86 -11.97
CA THR A 609 0.38 33.64 -10.52
C THR A 609 -0.06 34.94 -9.83
N ILE A 610 -1.19 34.88 -9.15
CA ILE A 610 -1.79 35.97 -8.36
C ILE A 610 -1.60 35.66 -6.87
N ILE A 611 -1.35 36.71 -6.09
CA ILE A 611 -1.11 36.62 -4.64
C ILE A 611 -2.42 36.83 -3.90
N GLY A 612 -2.73 35.93 -2.95
CA GLY A 612 -3.95 35.95 -2.15
C GLY A 612 -4.70 34.62 -2.19
N THR A 613 -5.74 34.53 -1.35
CA THR A 613 -6.54 33.32 -1.19
C THR A 613 -7.57 33.19 -2.31
N ALA A 614 -7.48 32.13 -3.11
CA ALA A 614 -8.59 31.70 -3.95
C ALA A 614 -9.71 31.09 -3.08
N ALA A 615 -10.96 31.33 -3.45
CA ALA A 615 -12.14 30.93 -2.70
C ALA A 615 -12.54 29.46 -2.97
N ASN A 616 -11.55 28.57 -3.13
CA ASN A 616 -11.70 27.18 -3.56
C ASN A 616 -11.32 26.14 -2.47
N GLY A 617 -11.17 26.58 -1.21
CA GLY A 617 -10.58 25.77 -0.13
C GLY A 617 -11.58 25.20 0.88
N ASN A 618 -11.83 23.90 0.81
CA ASN A 618 -12.51 23.10 1.85
C ASN A 618 -11.52 22.47 2.86
N ALA A 619 -10.45 23.18 3.21
CA ALA A 619 -9.37 22.65 4.05
C ALA A 619 -9.84 22.34 5.49
N MET A 620 -9.31 21.27 6.07
CA MET A 620 -9.67 20.80 7.42
C MET A 620 -8.74 21.39 8.48
N ASP A 621 -9.30 22.04 9.50
CA ASP A 621 -8.55 22.46 10.69
C ASP A 621 -8.24 21.23 11.56
N ALA A 622 -6.97 20.84 11.61
CA ALA A 622 -6.47 19.68 12.36
C ALA A 622 -6.89 19.67 13.84
N SER A 623 -7.09 20.84 14.47
CA SER A 623 -7.55 20.95 15.87
C SER A 623 -9.03 20.56 16.06
N THR A 624 -9.78 20.42 14.96
CA THR A 624 -11.22 20.10 14.94
C THR A 624 -11.53 18.69 14.44
N VAL A 625 -10.59 18.03 13.77
CA VAL A 625 -10.74 16.68 13.21
C VAL A 625 -10.89 15.64 14.33
N LYS A 626 -11.74 14.64 14.12
CA LYS A 626 -12.06 13.56 15.08
C LYS A 626 -12.35 12.27 14.34
N GLY A 627 -11.83 11.16 14.86
CA GLY A 627 -12.01 9.82 14.28
C GLY A 627 -11.01 9.46 13.18
N ILE A 628 -10.10 10.36 12.82
CA ILE A 628 -8.90 10.06 12.02
C ILE A 628 -7.70 10.18 12.96
N ASP A 629 -7.03 9.06 13.20
CA ASP A 629 -5.79 9.04 13.99
C ASP A 629 -4.60 9.49 13.12
N ASP A 630 -3.66 10.19 13.75
CA ASP A 630 -2.46 10.79 13.16
C ASP A 630 -2.69 11.79 12.00
N PHE A 631 -3.89 12.34 11.83
CA PHE A 631 -4.22 13.34 10.79
C PHE A 631 -3.16 14.45 10.66
N ARG A 632 -2.66 14.71 9.43
CA ARG A 632 -1.70 15.79 9.15
C ARG A 632 -2.32 16.95 8.38
N SER A 633 -2.74 16.74 7.14
CA SER A 633 -3.48 17.72 6.33
C SER A 633 -4.55 17.02 5.48
N GLY A 634 -5.53 17.79 5.00
CA GLY A 634 -6.62 17.30 4.16
C GLY A 634 -7.67 18.35 3.82
N ALA A 635 -8.61 17.96 2.97
CA ALA A 635 -9.76 18.76 2.56
C ALA A 635 -10.99 17.89 2.33
N THR A 636 -12.18 18.50 2.36
CA THR A 636 -13.45 17.80 2.11
C THR A 636 -14.07 18.12 0.76
N ILE A 637 -14.84 17.15 0.23
CA ILE A 637 -15.61 17.29 -1.00
C ILE A 637 -17.03 16.73 -0.78
N PRO A 638 -18.10 17.43 -1.21
CA PRO A 638 -19.43 16.85 -1.26
C PRO A 638 -19.50 15.82 -2.38
N VAL A 639 -20.08 14.64 -2.11
CA VAL A 639 -20.28 13.58 -3.10
C VAL A 639 -21.74 13.12 -3.09
N SER A 640 -22.21 12.52 -4.18
CA SER A 640 -23.51 11.87 -4.18
C SER A 640 -23.52 10.65 -3.25
N LYS A 641 -24.68 10.33 -2.68
CA LYS A 641 -24.83 9.14 -1.84
C LYS A 641 -24.39 7.85 -2.57
N THR A 642 -24.63 7.75 -3.87
CA THR A 642 -24.17 6.61 -4.70
C THR A 642 -22.65 6.42 -4.71
N VAL A 643 -21.86 7.51 -4.66
CA VAL A 643 -20.39 7.42 -4.57
C VAL A 643 -19.95 6.99 -3.15
N ALA A 644 -20.55 7.56 -2.11
CA ALA A 644 -20.27 7.17 -0.73
C ALA A 644 -20.67 5.71 -0.43
N ASP A 645 -21.77 5.23 -1.01
CA ASP A 645 -22.22 3.84 -0.89
C ASP A 645 -21.25 2.88 -1.61
N LYS A 646 -20.75 3.24 -2.80
CA LYS A 646 -19.66 2.50 -3.48
C LYS A 646 -18.39 2.41 -2.62
N LEU A 647 -17.96 3.53 -2.04
CA LEU A 647 -16.79 3.58 -1.15
C LEU A 647 -17.00 2.70 0.10
N GLN A 648 -18.23 2.64 0.63
CA GLN A 648 -18.59 1.75 1.73
C GLN A 648 -18.56 0.26 1.36
N VAL A 649 -18.89 -0.12 0.11
CA VAL A 649 -18.76 -1.51 -0.37
C VAL A 649 -17.29 -1.94 -0.45
N ARG A 650 -16.43 -1.10 -1.05
CA ARG A 650 -15.03 -1.49 -1.34
C ARG A 650 -14.05 -1.27 -0.17
N PHE A 651 -14.25 -0.22 0.62
CA PHE A 651 -13.31 0.22 1.65
C PHE A 651 -13.95 0.37 3.04
N GLY A 652 -15.25 0.12 3.18
CA GLY A 652 -15.91 0.05 4.47
C GLY A 652 -15.89 -1.37 5.04
N ARG A 653 -16.18 -1.50 6.34
CA ARG A 653 -16.48 -2.81 6.92
C ARG A 653 -17.82 -3.34 6.39
N ILE A 654 -17.86 -4.63 6.08
CA ILE A 654 -19.06 -5.37 5.65
C ILE A 654 -19.48 -6.30 6.80
N ALA A 655 -20.76 -6.32 7.15
CA ALA A 655 -21.27 -7.14 8.26
C ALA A 655 -22.57 -7.88 7.91
N ASN A 656 -22.78 -9.05 8.51
CA ASN A 656 -23.96 -9.86 8.37
C ASN A 656 -25.19 -9.18 8.99
N THR A 657 -26.24 -9.05 8.19
CA THR A 657 -27.50 -8.39 8.59
C THR A 657 -28.65 -9.38 8.79
N LYS A 658 -28.51 -10.59 8.24
CA LYS A 658 -29.58 -11.57 8.14
C LYS A 658 -29.02 -12.97 7.86
N VAL A 659 -29.71 -13.96 8.42
CA VAL A 659 -29.51 -15.39 8.15
C VAL A 659 -30.86 -16.02 7.77
N THR A 660 -30.89 -16.85 6.73
CA THR A 660 -32.08 -17.63 6.31
C THR A 660 -31.75 -19.07 5.93
N THR A 661 -32.77 -19.93 5.94
CA THR A 661 -32.75 -21.17 5.14
C THR A 661 -33.72 -21.02 3.97
N ALA A 662 -33.29 -21.47 2.78
CA ALA A 662 -34.13 -21.57 1.60
C ALA A 662 -35.32 -22.51 1.87
N THR A 663 -35.02 -23.71 2.39
CA THR A 663 -36.01 -24.72 2.78
C THR A 663 -36.28 -24.64 4.29
N LYS A 664 -37.56 -24.53 4.67
CA LYS A 664 -38.00 -24.37 6.07
C LYS A 664 -38.76 -25.57 6.63
N GLU A 665 -38.99 -26.58 5.79
CA GLU A 665 -39.85 -27.72 6.07
C GLU A 665 -39.37 -28.92 5.25
N ILE A 666 -39.22 -30.09 5.88
CA ILE A 666 -39.07 -31.38 5.22
C ILE A 666 -40.29 -32.25 5.49
N THR A 667 -40.61 -33.15 4.56
CA THR A 667 -41.67 -34.15 4.73
C THR A 667 -41.05 -35.53 4.87
N VAL A 668 -41.44 -36.26 5.93
CA VAL A 668 -41.07 -37.66 6.17
C VAL A 668 -42.34 -38.49 6.40
N LYS A 669 -42.22 -39.81 6.26
CA LYS A 669 -43.32 -40.73 6.59
C LYS A 669 -43.41 -40.97 8.09
N LYS A 670 -44.60 -41.35 8.55
CA LYS A 670 -44.80 -41.96 9.87
C LYS A 670 -43.86 -43.15 10.10
N ASN A 671 -43.26 -43.21 11.29
CA ASN A 671 -42.21 -44.13 11.71
C ASN A 671 -40.90 -44.05 10.91
N ALA A 672 -40.64 -42.95 10.19
CA ALA A 672 -39.34 -42.72 9.57
C ALA A 672 -38.21 -42.77 10.62
N THR A 673 -37.11 -43.40 10.25
CA THR A 673 -35.91 -43.57 11.07
C THR A 673 -35.11 -42.28 11.17
N GLU A 674 -34.27 -42.17 12.20
CA GLU A 674 -33.34 -41.04 12.37
C GLU A 674 -32.45 -40.83 11.14
N THR A 675 -32.06 -41.92 10.47
CA THR A 675 -31.30 -41.90 9.21
C THR A 675 -32.11 -41.25 8.09
N GLU A 676 -33.37 -41.63 7.88
CA GLU A 676 -34.22 -41.04 6.84
C GLU A 676 -34.49 -39.55 7.08
N ILE A 677 -34.69 -39.15 8.35
CA ILE A 677 -34.82 -37.72 8.72
C ILE A 677 -33.51 -36.98 8.41
N LYS A 678 -32.35 -37.54 8.76
CA LYS A 678 -31.04 -36.95 8.45
C LYS A 678 -30.76 -36.88 6.95
N THR A 679 -31.16 -37.87 6.16
CA THR A 679 -31.08 -37.85 4.69
C THR A 679 -31.97 -36.75 4.10
N ALA A 680 -33.17 -36.53 4.64
CA ALA A 680 -34.03 -35.41 4.21
C ALA A 680 -33.45 -34.04 4.62
N LEU A 681 -32.84 -33.93 5.80
CA LEU A 681 -32.15 -32.71 6.26
C LEU A 681 -30.83 -32.43 5.53
N ALA A 682 -30.23 -33.42 4.86
CA ALA A 682 -29.05 -33.21 4.01
C ALA A 682 -29.34 -32.35 2.78
N GLY A 683 -30.62 -32.16 2.40
CA GLY A 683 -31.05 -31.15 1.42
C GLY A 683 -31.19 -29.74 1.99
N ILE A 684 -30.79 -29.51 3.24
CA ILE A 684 -30.81 -28.22 3.97
C ILE A 684 -29.51 -28.09 4.77
N ASP A 685 -28.38 -28.39 4.11
CA ASP A 685 -27.04 -28.44 4.70
C ASP A 685 -26.34 -27.07 4.78
N LYS A 686 -26.97 -25.99 4.27
CA LYS A 686 -26.42 -24.62 4.31
C LYS A 686 -27.46 -23.57 4.73
N ALA A 687 -26.99 -22.59 5.50
CA ALA A 687 -27.69 -21.36 5.82
C ALA A 687 -27.22 -20.24 4.88
N GLU A 688 -28.17 -19.47 4.35
CA GLU A 688 -27.93 -18.28 3.53
C GLU A 688 -27.63 -17.07 4.43
N LEU A 689 -26.68 -16.25 4.02
CA LEU A 689 -26.25 -15.03 4.72
C LEU A 689 -26.47 -13.82 3.80
N SER A 690 -26.96 -12.70 4.35
CA SER A 690 -27.08 -11.42 3.61
C SER A 690 -26.35 -10.31 4.35
N TYR A 691 -25.57 -9.51 3.61
CA TYR A 691 -24.62 -8.56 4.17
C TYR A 691 -25.00 -7.10 3.93
N SER A 692 -24.36 -6.19 4.67
CA SER A 692 -24.66 -4.75 4.67
C SER A 692 -24.36 -4.03 3.36
N ASP A 693 -23.52 -4.62 2.50
CA ASP A 693 -23.18 -4.16 1.16
C ASP A 693 -24.14 -4.68 0.07
N GLY A 694 -25.08 -5.55 0.45
CA GLY A 694 -26.01 -6.23 -0.46
C GLY A 694 -25.52 -7.56 -1.03
N SER A 695 -24.33 -8.03 -0.66
CA SER A 695 -23.83 -9.35 -1.06
C SER A 695 -24.51 -10.50 -0.29
N THR A 696 -24.26 -11.73 -0.74
CA THR A 696 -24.77 -12.95 -0.12
C THR A 696 -23.70 -14.02 -0.03
N GLY A 697 -23.72 -14.81 1.04
CA GLY A 697 -22.85 -15.98 1.24
C GLY A 697 -23.62 -17.14 1.84
N THR A 698 -22.91 -18.22 2.18
CA THR A 698 -23.49 -19.39 2.87
C THR A 698 -22.53 -19.93 3.91
N LEU A 699 -23.06 -20.41 5.05
CA LEU A 699 -22.31 -21.26 5.98
C LEU A 699 -23.03 -22.60 6.18
N PRO A 700 -22.29 -23.71 6.36
CA PRO A 700 -22.87 -25.04 6.54
C PRO A 700 -23.67 -25.19 7.84
N ILE A 701 -24.68 -26.07 7.84
CA ILE A 701 -25.48 -26.45 9.00
C ILE A 701 -25.14 -27.90 9.37
N LYS A 702 -24.72 -28.12 10.62
CA LYS A 702 -24.35 -29.43 11.18
C LYS A 702 -25.14 -29.69 12.47
N ASN A 703 -24.86 -30.82 13.13
CA ASN A 703 -25.34 -31.13 14.49
C ASN A 703 -26.86 -31.04 14.70
N TRP A 704 -27.63 -31.67 13.78
CA TRP A 704 -29.09 -31.74 13.85
C TRP A 704 -29.59 -32.48 15.10
N ASP A 705 -30.16 -31.71 16.03
CA ASP A 705 -30.92 -32.13 17.20
C ASP A 705 -32.36 -32.46 16.78
N LEU A 706 -32.71 -33.75 16.90
CA LEU A 706 -34.01 -34.33 16.54
C LEU A 706 -34.84 -34.72 17.78
N SER A 707 -34.44 -34.31 18.98
CA SER A 707 -35.08 -34.72 20.26
C SER A 707 -36.54 -34.28 20.42
N LYS A 708 -37.02 -33.37 19.56
CA LYS A 708 -38.42 -32.91 19.47
C LYS A 708 -39.23 -33.54 18.33
N VAL A 709 -38.64 -34.43 17.51
CA VAL A 709 -39.29 -35.02 16.34
C VAL A 709 -39.81 -36.41 16.70
N ASP A 710 -41.11 -36.51 16.91
CA ASP A 710 -41.79 -37.79 17.10
C ASP A 710 -42.37 -38.26 15.76
N THR A 711 -41.80 -39.30 15.16
CA THR A 711 -42.34 -39.85 13.89
C THR A 711 -43.48 -40.84 14.10
N SER A 712 -43.85 -41.19 15.34
CA SER A 712 -44.91 -42.16 15.62
C SER A 712 -46.33 -41.58 15.49
N GLU A 713 -46.48 -40.26 15.58
CA GLU A 713 -47.71 -39.52 15.30
C GLU A 713 -47.57 -38.66 14.02
N ALA A 714 -48.69 -38.37 13.36
CA ALA A 714 -48.69 -37.50 12.17
C ALA A 714 -48.90 -36.04 12.60
N GLY A 715 -48.03 -35.14 12.16
CA GLY A 715 -47.96 -33.78 12.69
C GLY A 715 -46.82 -32.93 12.13
N THR A 716 -46.57 -31.78 12.77
CA THR A 716 -45.45 -30.89 12.44
C THR A 716 -44.58 -30.69 13.67
N TYR A 717 -43.32 -31.08 13.56
CA TYR A 717 -42.31 -31.06 14.62
C TYR A 717 -41.16 -30.10 14.26
N GLU A 718 -40.21 -29.91 15.16
CA GLU A 718 -39.02 -29.07 14.94
C GLU A 718 -37.73 -29.88 15.03
N ALA A 719 -36.94 -29.89 13.95
CA ALA A 719 -35.52 -30.23 14.02
C ALA A 719 -34.71 -28.93 14.19
N THR A 720 -33.62 -28.97 14.96
CA THR A 720 -32.73 -27.80 15.09
C THR A 720 -31.28 -28.14 14.81
N GLY A 721 -30.64 -27.43 13.88
CA GLY A 721 -29.22 -27.55 13.57
C GLY A 721 -28.43 -26.36 14.10
N SER A 722 -27.11 -26.47 14.08
CA SER A 722 -26.19 -25.36 14.38
C SER A 722 -25.41 -24.99 13.12
N ILE A 723 -25.22 -23.68 12.90
CA ILE A 723 -24.36 -23.20 11.81
C ILE A 723 -22.92 -23.48 12.22
N LYS A 724 -22.15 -24.17 11.38
CA LYS A 724 -20.70 -24.33 11.54
C LYS A 724 -20.04 -23.13 10.86
N GLN A 725 -19.59 -22.19 11.68
CA GLN A 725 -18.59 -21.22 11.30
C GLN A 725 -17.23 -21.81 11.68
N THR A 726 -16.45 -22.31 10.72
CA THR A 726 -15.12 -22.89 11.00
C THR A 726 -14.20 -21.78 11.55
N GLU A 727 -13.55 -22.01 12.68
CA GLU A 727 -12.59 -21.07 13.27
C GLU A 727 -11.17 -21.59 13.10
N TYR A 728 -10.41 -21.02 12.16
CA TYR A 728 -9.00 -21.36 12.00
C TYR A 728 -8.16 -20.68 13.10
N GLN A 729 -7.32 -21.46 13.76
CA GLN A 729 -6.42 -20.95 14.81
C GLN A 729 -5.41 -19.94 14.25
N ILE A 730 -4.92 -19.07 15.13
CA ILE A 730 -4.08 -17.91 14.79
C ILE A 730 -2.85 -17.93 15.72
N PRO A 731 -1.62 -18.13 15.19
CA PRO A 731 -1.30 -18.61 13.84
C PRO A 731 -1.83 -20.02 13.56
N PHE A 732 -1.87 -20.39 12.27
CA PHE A 732 -2.26 -21.73 11.82
C PHE A 732 -1.11 -22.72 11.98
N ALA A 733 0.11 -22.34 11.59
CA ALA A 733 1.35 -23.06 11.81
C ALA A 733 2.54 -22.10 11.97
N GLU A 734 3.47 -22.42 12.88
CA GLU A 734 4.61 -21.55 13.25
C GLU A 734 5.77 -21.59 12.26
N ASP A 735 6.40 -20.44 11.97
CA ASP A 735 7.59 -20.33 11.11
C ASP A 735 7.42 -21.10 9.77
N ARG A 736 6.21 -21.00 9.19
CA ARG A 736 5.80 -21.56 7.90
C ARG A 736 5.38 -20.41 7.00
N ALA A 737 6.33 -19.98 6.18
CA ALA A 737 6.12 -18.93 5.19
C ALA A 737 5.66 -19.53 3.85
N ASP A 738 5.26 -18.63 2.94
CA ASP A 738 4.89 -18.92 1.55
C ASP A 738 3.99 -20.19 1.42
N PRO A 739 2.85 -20.26 2.16
CA PRO A 739 2.15 -21.51 2.41
C PRO A 739 1.13 -21.87 1.32
N SER A 740 1.18 -23.12 0.84
CA SER A 740 0.20 -23.70 -0.09
C SER A 740 -0.61 -24.80 0.58
N VAL A 741 -1.92 -24.60 0.71
CA VAL A 741 -2.89 -25.61 1.17
C VAL A 741 -3.83 -25.97 0.03
N GLN A 742 -3.98 -27.26 -0.29
CA GLN A 742 -4.84 -27.71 -1.40
C GLN A 742 -5.70 -28.92 -1.02
N LYS A 743 -6.96 -28.90 -1.46
CA LYS A 743 -7.88 -30.04 -1.46
C LYS A 743 -7.59 -30.98 -2.63
N TRP A 744 -7.49 -32.28 -2.37
CA TRP A 744 -7.10 -33.29 -3.35
C TRP A 744 -7.97 -34.55 -3.21
N GLU A 745 -8.48 -35.07 -4.31
CA GLU A 745 -9.32 -36.28 -4.35
C GLU A 745 -8.44 -37.50 -4.69
N TRP A 746 -7.82 -38.10 -3.66
CA TRP A 746 -6.87 -39.20 -3.84
C TRP A 746 -7.60 -40.49 -4.24
N THR A 747 -7.40 -40.95 -5.47
CA THR A 747 -7.97 -42.22 -5.95
C THR A 747 -6.90 -43.30 -6.00
N HIS A 748 -7.05 -44.34 -5.17
CA HIS A 748 -6.05 -45.40 -4.97
C HIS A 748 -6.68 -46.77 -4.65
N LEU A 749 -5.84 -47.79 -4.42
CA LEU A 749 -6.28 -49.17 -4.20
C LEU A 749 -6.18 -49.62 -2.74
N VAL A 750 -7.32 -49.65 -2.03
CA VAL A 750 -7.44 -50.20 -0.67
C VAL A 750 -7.98 -51.63 -0.75
N ASP A 751 -7.22 -52.61 -0.22
CA ASP A 751 -7.54 -54.05 -0.30
C ASP A 751 -7.91 -54.56 -1.71
N GLY A 752 -7.30 -53.95 -2.74
CA GLY A 752 -7.56 -54.28 -4.15
C GLY A 752 -8.88 -53.74 -4.72
N LYS A 753 -9.47 -52.73 -4.07
CA LYS A 753 -10.61 -51.95 -4.58
C LYS A 753 -10.20 -50.50 -4.78
N GLU A 754 -10.70 -49.90 -5.85
CA GLU A 754 -10.65 -48.45 -6.05
C GLU A 754 -11.41 -47.73 -4.94
N VAL A 755 -10.77 -46.74 -4.33
CA VAL A 755 -11.35 -45.84 -3.33
C VAL A 755 -10.86 -44.43 -3.64
N THR A 756 -11.77 -43.46 -3.67
CA THR A 756 -11.44 -42.03 -3.69
C THR A 756 -11.64 -41.45 -2.30
N GLU A 757 -10.61 -40.79 -1.76
CA GLU A 757 -10.65 -40.08 -0.48
C GLU A 757 -10.31 -38.60 -0.68
N THR A 758 -11.19 -37.71 -0.24
CA THR A 758 -10.85 -36.28 -0.10
C THR A 758 -9.80 -36.12 0.99
N LYS A 759 -8.65 -35.55 0.63
CA LYS A 759 -7.55 -35.16 1.52
C LYS A 759 -7.26 -33.68 1.38
N PHE A 760 -6.66 -33.11 2.41
CA PHE A 760 -6.08 -31.78 2.38
C PHE A 760 -4.58 -31.91 2.55
N LEU A 761 -3.85 -31.20 1.70
CA LEU A 761 -2.39 -31.18 1.64
C LEU A 761 -1.90 -29.80 2.05
N MET A 762 -0.81 -29.72 2.81
CA MET A 762 -0.09 -28.47 3.09
C MET A 762 1.39 -28.63 2.76
N ILE A 763 1.96 -27.63 2.12
CA ILE A 763 3.39 -27.48 1.88
C ILE A 763 3.76 -25.99 2.06
N ALA A 764 4.97 -25.69 2.52
CA ALA A 764 5.35 -24.31 2.86
C ALA A 764 6.88 -24.13 2.85
N THR A 765 7.35 -22.89 2.75
CA THR A 765 8.73 -22.54 3.10
C THR A 765 8.90 -22.68 4.61
N ASN A 766 9.82 -23.56 5.06
CA ASN A 766 10.28 -23.55 6.45
C ASN A 766 11.10 -22.26 6.70
N ASP A 767 10.60 -21.38 7.56
CA ASP A 767 11.16 -20.03 7.82
C ASP A 767 11.71 -19.92 9.25
N ILE A 768 12.24 -21.02 9.79
CA ILE A 768 12.71 -21.13 11.17
C ILE A 768 13.66 -19.98 11.57
N ASN A 769 13.28 -19.21 12.59
CA ASN A 769 13.94 -17.98 13.05
C ASN A 769 14.04 -16.86 12.00
N GLY A 770 13.20 -16.86 10.97
CA GLY A 770 13.25 -15.93 9.83
C GLY A 770 14.35 -16.24 8.81
N ASP A 771 14.88 -17.47 8.81
CA ASP A 771 15.91 -17.94 7.88
C ASP A 771 15.32 -18.92 6.85
N CYS A 772 14.40 -18.46 5.99
CA CYS A 772 13.92 -19.22 4.83
C CYS A 772 15.04 -19.79 3.93
N THR A 773 16.25 -19.22 3.96
CA THR A 773 17.36 -19.59 3.08
C THR A 773 18.06 -20.86 3.58
N TRP A 774 18.71 -20.77 4.74
CA TRP A 774 19.56 -21.82 5.31
C TRP A 774 18.86 -22.56 6.46
N GLN A 775 17.67 -22.11 6.85
CA GLN A 775 16.77 -22.75 7.80
C GLN A 775 17.47 -23.11 9.11
N ALA A 776 18.26 -22.17 9.63
CA ALA A 776 19.09 -22.32 10.82
C ALA A 776 20.05 -23.54 10.78
N GLY A 777 20.41 -24.00 9.58
CA GLY A 777 21.28 -25.17 9.35
C GLY A 777 20.54 -26.46 8.97
N SER A 778 19.21 -26.44 8.77
CA SER A 778 18.42 -27.61 8.36
C SER A 778 17.52 -27.40 7.12
N PRO A 779 18.05 -27.01 5.93
CA PRO A 779 17.22 -26.77 4.74
C PRO A 779 16.45 -28.02 4.30
N HIS A 780 15.12 -27.93 4.33
CA HIS A 780 14.20 -28.98 3.93
C HIS A 780 12.85 -28.42 3.45
N MET A 781 12.05 -29.31 2.85
CA MET A 781 10.70 -29.07 2.35
C MET A 781 9.68 -29.84 3.22
N PRO A 782 8.96 -29.15 4.13
CA PRO A 782 7.93 -29.77 4.98
C PRO A 782 6.60 -29.95 4.24
N PHE A 783 5.98 -31.13 4.38
CA PHE A 783 4.69 -31.51 3.79
C PHE A 783 3.77 -32.16 4.82
N ARG A 784 2.46 -31.88 4.78
CA ARG A 784 1.44 -32.47 5.66
C ARG A 784 0.26 -32.96 4.83
N MET A 785 -0.39 -34.04 5.27
CA MET A 785 -1.64 -34.56 4.69
C MET A 785 -2.63 -34.89 5.81
N ALA A 786 -3.90 -34.51 5.66
CA ALA A 786 -4.96 -34.80 6.64
C ALA A 786 -6.35 -34.87 5.99
N ASP A 787 -7.36 -35.27 6.78
CA ASP A 787 -8.76 -35.39 6.34
C ASP A 787 -9.57 -34.07 6.43
N SER A 788 -9.00 -33.02 7.04
CA SER A 788 -9.58 -31.65 7.09
C SER A 788 -8.48 -30.60 7.18
N ILE A 789 -8.81 -29.33 6.89
CA ILE A 789 -7.85 -28.22 7.02
C ILE A 789 -7.49 -27.97 8.50
N GLU A 790 -8.45 -28.05 9.42
CA GLU A 790 -8.18 -27.91 10.87
C GLU A 790 -7.12 -28.92 11.36
N ALA A 791 -7.09 -30.13 10.80
CA ALA A 791 -6.13 -31.17 11.19
C ALA A 791 -4.69 -30.93 10.68
N LEU A 792 -4.50 -30.10 9.63
CA LEU A 792 -3.19 -29.71 9.11
C LEU A 792 -2.47 -28.68 10.02
N ALA A 793 -3.21 -27.93 10.83
CA ALA A 793 -2.69 -26.88 11.69
C ALA A 793 -1.73 -27.41 12.78
N ASP A 794 -0.97 -26.55 13.45
CA ASP A 794 -0.17 -26.92 14.64
C ASP A 794 -1.06 -27.25 15.86
N THR A 795 -0.51 -27.79 16.95
CA THR A 795 -1.26 -28.05 18.20
C THR A 795 -0.67 -27.25 19.37
N PRO A 796 -1.21 -26.06 19.71
CA PRO A 796 -0.74 -25.25 20.83
C PRO A 796 -0.74 -26.00 22.16
N GLY A 797 0.36 -25.89 22.90
CA GLY A 797 0.56 -26.58 24.19
C GLY A 797 0.96 -28.05 24.12
N ASP A 798 1.00 -28.68 22.95
CA ASP A 798 1.59 -30.02 22.75
C ASP A 798 2.95 -29.92 22.04
N ALA A 799 4.01 -30.31 22.74
CA ALA A 799 5.37 -30.34 22.18
C ALA A 799 5.54 -31.31 20.98
N ASN A 800 4.57 -32.18 20.72
CA ASN A 800 4.54 -33.05 19.54
C ASN A 800 3.74 -32.47 18.36
N GLY A 801 3.05 -31.34 18.54
CA GLY A 801 2.29 -30.65 17.50
C GLY A 801 2.85 -29.28 17.11
N LEU A 802 4.03 -28.92 17.63
CA LEU A 802 4.73 -27.65 17.37
C LEU A 802 6.08 -27.88 16.70
N ILE A 803 6.64 -26.80 16.14
CA ILE A 803 7.99 -26.78 15.56
C ILE A 803 9.07 -26.89 16.65
N SER A 804 10.06 -27.77 16.48
CA SER A 804 11.20 -27.82 17.40
C SER A 804 12.18 -26.68 17.13
N ASN A 805 12.58 -25.95 18.17
CA ASN A 805 13.65 -24.94 18.13
C ASN A 805 15.00 -25.46 18.68
N SER A 806 15.22 -26.78 18.73
CA SER A 806 16.43 -27.32 19.37
C SER A 806 16.97 -28.63 18.79
N GLY A 807 18.28 -28.84 18.98
CA GLY A 807 18.97 -30.07 18.59
C GLY A 807 18.92 -30.37 17.09
N SER A 808 19.03 -31.65 16.75
CA SER A 808 18.97 -32.13 15.35
C SER A 808 17.56 -32.12 14.75
N THR A 809 16.53 -31.77 15.51
CA THR A 809 15.15 -31.61 15.03
C THR A 809 14.77 -30.15 14.81
N LYS A 810 15.72 -29.20 14.92
CA LYS A 810 15.40 -27.78 14.73
C LYS A 810 14.78 -27.52 13.35
N GLY A 811 13.64 -26.83 13.34
CA GLY A 811 12.88 -26.47 12.14
C GLY A 811 11.80 -27.49 11.72
N TYR A 812 11.73 -28.67 12.36
CA TYR A 812 10.77 -29.73 12.04
C TYR A 812 9.57 -29.70 12.99
N ASN A 813 8.34 -29.87 12.48
CA ASN A 813 7.16 -30.23 13.28
C ASN A 813 6.88 -31.75 13.11
N PRO A 814 6.56 -32.52 14.16
CA PRO A 814 6.29 -33.96 14.02
C PRO A 814 5.07 -34.34 13.17
N LYS A 815 4.21 -33.38 12.77
CA LYS A 815 3.15 -33.57 11.77
C LYS A 815 3.66 -33.59 10.32
N GLU A 816 4.95 -33.33 10.09
CA GLU A 816 5.51 -33.09 8.76
C GLU A 816 6.34 -34.25 8.22
N HIS A 817 6.12 -34.53 6.95
CA HIS A 817 6.94 -35.37 6.10
C HIS A 817 7.96 -34.49 5.37
N THR A 818 9.19 -34.99 5.20
CA THR A 818 10.24 -34.27 4.46
C THR A 818 10.33 -34.81 3.04
N LEU A 819 9.89 -34.03 2.04
CA LEU A 819 9.94 -34.46 0.64
C LEU A 819 11.34 -34.26 0.02
N LEU A 820 12.02 -33.18 0.38
CA LEU A 820 13.39 -32.84 -0.06
C LEU A 820 14.17 -32.19 1.07
N LYS A 821 15.51 -32.32 1.04
CA LYS A 821 16.44 -31.62 1.93
C LYS A 821 17.78 -31.30 1.25
N ALA A 822 18.60 -30.49 1.92
CA ALA A 822 19.95 -30.15 1.47
C ALA A 822 20.78 -31.40 1.09
N GLY A 823 21.25 -31.43 -0.15
CA GLY A 823 22.04 -32.53 -0.73
C GLY A 823 21.25 -33.49 -1.62
N ASP A 824 19.91 -33.44 -1.63
CA ASP A 824 19.10 -34.17 -2.60
C ASP A 824 19.28 -33.57 -4.02
N THR A 825 19.17 -34.40 -5.05
CA THR A 825 19.53 -34.01 -6.43
C THR A 825 18.33 -33.73 -7.33
N ASP A 826 18.46 -32.76 -8.23
CA ASP A 826 17.57 -32.60 -9.38
C ASP A 826 17.75 -33.71 -10.46
N ALA A 827 16.95 -33.65 -11.52
CA ALA A 827 16.93 -34.60 -12.62
C ALA A 827 18.26 -34.68 -13.40
N ASP A 828 18.97 -33.56 -13.54
CA ASP A 828 20.28 -33.49 -14.21
C ASP A 828 21.44 -33.97 -13.29
N GLY A 829 21.19 -34.04 -11.97
CA GLY A 829 22.10 -34.57 -10.96
C GLY A 829 22.78 -33.52 -10.09
N ASN A 830 22.38 -32.24 -10.18
CA ASN A 830 22.90 -31.17 -9.33
C ASN A 830 22.28 -31.26 -7.93
N ALA A 831 23.07 -31.03 -6.88
CA ALA A 831 22.58 -31.02 -5.51
C ALA A 831 21.87 -29.70 -5.19
N ILE A 832 20.61 -29.80 -4.73
CA ILE A 832 19.84 -28.69 -4.18
C ILE A 832 20.28 -28.52 -2.72
N MET A 833 20.72 -27.32 -2.35
CA MET A 833 21.48 -27.10 -1.11
C MET A 833 20.73 -26.26 -0.07
N HIS A 834 19.83 -25.40 -0.50
CA HIS A 834 19.15 -24.39 0.31
C HIS A 834 17.91 -23.87 -0.42
N SER A 835 17.17 -22.95 0.21
CA SER A 835 16.08 -22.20 -0.42
C SER A 835 15.04 -23.07 -1.14
N PHE A 836 14.39 -23.99 -0.42
CA PHE A 836 13.18 -24.68 -0.88
C PHE A 836 11.98 -23.72 -0.77
N TRP A 837 11.97 -22.67 -1.58
CA TRP A 837 11.05 -21.54 -1.45
C TRP A 837 9.77 -21.71 -2.26
N ALA A 838 8.68 -21.14 -1.73
CA ALA A 838 7.39 -20.99 -2.39
C ALA A 838 6.89 -22.29 -3.07
N PRO A 839 6.78 -23.41 -2.33
CA PRO A 839 6.21 -24.62 -2.89
C PRO A 839 4.69 -24.47 -3.06
N GLU A 840 4.19 -24.59 -4.28
CA GLU A 840 2.76 -24.68 -4.59
C GLU A 840 2.37 -26.07 -5.08
N ILE A 841 1.20 -26.56 -4.65
CA ILE A 841 0.63 -27.85 -5.09
C ILE A 841 -0.38 -27.62 -6.21
N HIS A 842 -0.24 -28.36 -7.30
CA HIS A 842 -1.06 -28.27 -8.52
C HIS A 842 -1.35 -29.63 -9.14
N THR A 843 -2.41 -29.72 -9.93
CA THR A 843 -2.66 -30.88 -10.81
C THR A 843 -2.35 -30.50 -12.25
N ILE A 844 -1.21 -30.96 -12.78
CA ILE A 844 -0.76 -30.67 -14.14
C ILE A 844 -0.75 -31.97 -14.95
N ASN A 845 -1.48 -31.98 -16.07
CA ASN A 845 -1.68 -33.17 -16.93
C ASN A 845 -2.13 -34.43 -16.16
N GLY A 846 -3.06 -34.25 -15.22
CA GLY A 846 -3.64 -35.36 -14.44
C GLY A 846 -2.72 -35.95 -13.37
N ARG A 847 -1.63 -35.27 -12.99
CA ARG A 847 -0.71 -35.68 -11.92
C ARG A 847 -0.57 -34.60 -10.86
N LEU A 848 -0.54 -35.00 -9.59
CA LEU A 848 -0.14 -34.10 -8.50
C LEU A 848 1.30 -33.62 -8.74
N THR A 849 1.51 -32.31 -8.65
CA THR A 849 2.73 -31.61 -9.06
C THR A 849 3.06 -30.55 -8.02
N ILE A 850 4.32 -30.47 -7.61
CA ILE A 850 4.82 -29.37 -6.77
C ILE A 850 5.66 -28.46 -7.67
N LEU A 851 5.31 -27.17 -7.72
CA LEU A 851 6.11 -26.10 -8.30
C LEU A 851 6.85 -25.41 -7.16
N PHE A 852 8.16 -25.14 -7.27
CA PHE A 852 8.91 -24.46 -6.22
C PHE A 852 10.20 -23.83 -6.78
N MET A 853 10.90 -23.02 -5.98
CA MET A 853 12.27 -22.62 -6.30
C MET A 853 13.28 -23.58 -5.66
N ALA A 854 14.26 -24.05 -6.43
CA ALA A 854 15.42 -24.80 -5.92
C ALA A 854 16.66 -23.89 -5.84
N GLY A 855 17.31 -23.85 -4.67
CA GLY A 855 18.58 -23.13 -4.46
C GLY A 855 19.81 -24.03 -4.57
N TYR A 856 20.83 -23.57 -5.31
CA TYR A 856 22.00 -24.37 -5.67
C TYR A 856 23.34 -23.80 -5.16
N GLY A 857 24.20 -24.68 -4.67
CA GLY A 857 25.54 -24.33 -4.20
C GLY A 857 25.52 -23.53 -2.89
N ASN A 858 26.16 -22.36 -2.90
CA ASN A 858 26.30 -21.48 -1.73
C ASN A 858 25.66 -20.09 -1.96
N SER A 859 24.70 -19.95 -2.89
CA SER A 859 24.19 -18.65 -3.34
C SER A 859 22.70 -18.71 -3.70
N TRP A 860 21.87 -18.10 -2.85
CA TRP A 860 20.42 -18.02 -3.05
C TRP A 860 20.00 -17.33 -4.35
N THR A 861 20.78 -16.35 -4.82
CA THR A 861 20.53 -15.64 -6.10
C THR A 861 20.69 -16.51 -7.35
N ASN A 862 21.17 -17.76 -7.22
CA ASN A 862 21.17 -18.76 -8.30
C ASN A 862 19.96 -19.73 -8.16
N GLY A 863 18.84 -19.23 -7.63
CA GLY A 863 17.60 -20.00 -7.53
C GLY A 863 16.87 -20.14 -8.87
N HIS A 864 16.31 -21.32 -9.12
CA HIS A 864 15.58 -21.63 -10.37
C HIS A 864 14.20 -22.22 -10.07
N ALA A 865 13.21 -21.88 -10.90
CA ALA A 865 11.88 -22.47 -10.81
C ALA A 865 11.93 -23.90 -11.38
N VAL A 866 11.47 -24.85 -10.57
CA VAL A 866 11.47 -26.29 -10.86
C VAL A 866 10.07 -26.85 -10.62
N TYR A 867 9.78 -27.99 -11.23
CA TYR A 867 8.64 -28.82 -10.85
C TYR A 867 9.08 -30.24 -10.51
N MET A 868 8.31 -30.93 -9.67
CA MET A 868 8.36 -32.39 -9.54
C MET A 868 6.94 -32.96 -9.49
N GLN A 869 6.74 -34.16 -10.06
CA GLN A 869 5.42 -34.81 -10.09
C GLN A 869 5.40 -36.09 -9.26
N LEU A 870 4.25 -36.38 -8.68
CA LEU A 870 3.95 -37.62 -7.99
C LEU A 870 3.91 -38.77 -9.00
N LYS A 871 4.56 -39.89 -8.69
CA LYS A 871 4.51 -41.11 -9.52
C LYS A 871 3.15 -41.78 -9.36
N GLN A 872 2.74 -42.42 -10.44
CA GLN A 872 1.56 -43.28 -10.47
C GLN A 872 1.99 -44.76 -10.51
N ASP A 873 1.09 -45.63 -10.09
CA ASP A 873 1.26 -47.08 -10.20
C ASP A 873 1.10 -47.58 -11.66
N ALA A 874 1.19 -48.89 -11.87
CA ALA A 874 1.05 -49.48 -13.21
C ALA A 874 -0.36 -49.39 -13.82
N ASN A 875 -1.36 -48.95 -13.05
CA ASN A 875 -2.74 -48.75 -13.48
C ASN A 875 -3.08 -47.26 -13.69
N GLY A 876 -2.25 -46.33 -13.19
CA GLY A 876 -2.45 -44.89 -13.25
C GLY A 876 -2.97 -44.25 -11.95
N TYR A 877 -2.99 -44.98 -10.83
CA TYR A 877 -3.37 -44.40 -9.53
C TYR A 877 -2.19 -43.64 -8.91
N ASP A 878 -2.45 -42.47 -8.33
CA ASP A 878 -1.45 -41.69 -7.61
C ASP A 878 -0.98 -42.44 -6.34
N LEU A 879 0.35 -42.53 -6.16
CA LEU A 879 0.94 -43.12 -4.96
C LEU A 879 0.78 -42.20 -3.72
N ASP A 880 1.13 -42.69 -2.54
CA ASP A 880 1.11 -41.88 -1.30
C ASP A 880 2.06 -40.68 -1.44
N PRO A 881 1.56 -39.42 -1.38
CA PRO A 881 2.39 -38.23 -1.57
C PRO A 881 3.30 -37.94 -0.36
N THR A 882 3.08 -38.60 0.77
CA THR A 882 3.83 -38.37 2.01
C THR A 882 5.16 -39.13 2.06
N ASP A 883 5.41 -40.05 1.12
CA ASP A 883 6.71 -40.70 0.91
C ASP A 883 7.50 -39.99 -0.20
N ALA A 884 8.64 -39.40 0.15
CA ALA A 884 9.59 -38.78 -0.78
C ALA A 884 10.02 -39.72 -1.93
N ALA A 885 10.05 -41.05 -1.70
CA ALA A 885 10.38 -42.02 -2.74
C ALA A 885 9.33 -42.09 -3.87
N ASN A 886 8.10 -41.63 -3.63
CA ASN A 886 7.03 -41.59 -4.64
C ASN A 886 7.10 -40.36 -5.55
N TRP A 887 7.94 -39.37 -5.27
CA TRP A 887 8.10 -38.18 -6.12
C TRP A 887 9.20 -38.35 -7.18
N GLU A 888 8.98 -37.79 -8.37
CA GLU A 888 10.04 -37.60 -9.37
C GLU A 888 11.09 -36.62 -8.87
N LYS A 889 12.28 -36.63 -9.49
CA LYS A 889 13.29 -35.60 -9.20
C LYS A 889 12.84 -34.25 -9.76
N PRO A 890 13.17 -33.12 -9.10
CA PRO A 890 12.92 -31.79 -9.63
C PRO A 890 13.53 -31.57 -11.02
N VAL A 891 12.78 -30.89 -11.90
CA VAL A 891 13.16 -30.54 -13.28
C VAL A 891 13.03 -29.04 -13.48
N THR A 892 14.09 -28.40 -14.00
CA THR A 892 14.12 -26.95 -14.25
C THR A 892 13.21 -26.55 -15.41
N ILE A 893 12.35 -25.56 -15.15
CA ILE A 893 11.43 -24.98 -16.14
C ILE A 893 12.21 -23.93 -16.95
N LEU A 894 12.15 -24.03 -18.28
CA LEU A 894 12.92 -23.18 -19.20
C LEU A 894 12.01 -22.52 -20.24
N ARG A 895 12.52 -21.45 -20.86
CA ARG A 895 11.91 -20.80 -22.02
C ARG A 895 11.83 -21.77 -23.21
N ALA A 896 10.98 -21.45 -24.19
CA ALA A 896 10.82 -22.22 -25.44
C ALA A 896 12.15 -22.44 -26.21
N ASP A 897 13.12 -21.53 -26.08
CA ASP A 897 14.44 -21.61 -26.69
C ASP A 897 15.50 -22.34 -25.84
N GLY A 898 15.10 -22.92 -24.71
CA GLY A 898 15.96 -23.65 -23.79
C GLY A 898 16.78 -22.77 -22.83
N LYS A 899 16.57 -21.45 -22.80
CA LYS A 899 17.22 -20.58 -21.81
C LYS A 899 16.49 -20.55 -20.46
N ALA A 900 17.21 -20.19 -19.40
CA ALA A 900 16.63 -19.92 -18.09
C ALA A 900 15.57 -18.80 -18.15
N LEU A 901 14.56 -18.90 -17.29
CA LEU A 901 13.41 -17.97 -17.26
C LEU A 901 13.86 -16.52 -17.10
N ALA A 902 14.65 -16.23 -16.07
CA ALA A 902 15.11 -14.90 -15.70
C ALA A 902 16.35 -14.42 -16.50
N THR A 903 16.45 -14.75 -17.80
CA THR A 903 17.49 -14.19 -18.67
C THR A 903 17.19 -12.73 -19.02
N ASP A 904 18.04 -11.79 -18.60
CA ASP A 904 17.88 -10.36 -18.84
C ASP A 904 18.20 -9.93 -20.30
N ALA A 905 17.97 -8.65 -20.60
CA ALA A 905 18.21 -8.04 -21.90
C ALA A 905 19.71 -8.02 -22.33
N GLN A 906 20.63 -8.25 -21.41
CA GLN A 906 22.08 -8.32 -21.64
C GLN A 906 22.58 -9.79 -21.73
N GLY A 907 21.74 -10.76 -21.41
CA GLY A 907 22.04 -12.20 -21.42
C GLY A 907 22.55 -12.76 -20.09
N ASN A 908 22.49 -12.00 -18.99
CA ASN A 908 22.75 -12.54 -17.66
C ASN A 908 21.53 -13.35 -17.20
N VAL A 909 21.75 -14.36 -16.34
CA VAL A 909 20.66 -15.14 -15.73
C VAL A 909 20.48 -14.69 -14.29
N GLY A 910 19.30 -14.17 -13.97
CA GLY A 910 18.86 -13.89 -12.61
C GLY A 910 18.16 -15.08 -11.95
N MET A 911 17.53 -14.80 -10.81
CA MET A 911 16.70 -15.74 -10.07
C MET A 911 15.27 -15.79 -10.65
N SER A 912 14.63 -16.95 -10.58
CA SER A 912 13.20 -17.14 -10.88
C SER A 912 12.55 -18.03 -9.83
N LEU A 913 11.45 -17.57 -9.24
CA LEU A 913 10.78 -18.19 -8.08
C LEU A 913 9.27 -17.96 -8.13
N ASP A 914 8.56 -18.44 -7.12
CA ASP A 914 7.13 -18.17 -6.88
C ASP A 914 6.25 -18.52 -8.08
N MET A 915 6.42 -19.72 -8.65
CA MET A 915 5.71 -20.12 -9.85
C MET A 915 4.38 -20.80 -9.54
N THR A 916 3.28 -20.17 -9.94
CA THR A 916 1.93 -20.73 -9.92
C THR A 916 1.50 -21.23 -11.30
N TYR A 917 0.55 -22.16 -11.33
CA TYR A 917 -0.10 -22.68 -12.54
C TYR A 917 -1.60 -22.43 -12.52
N PHE A 918 -2.18 -22.08 -13.66
CA PHE A 918 -3.64 -21.97 -13.80
C PHE A 918 -4.11 -22.18 -15.24
N VAL A 919 -5.42 -22.38 -15.40
CA VAL A 919 -6.10 -22.54 -16.70
C VAL A 919 -7.17 -21.46 -16.84
N ALA A 920 -7.09 -20.66 -17.92
CA ALA A 920 -8.05 -19.60 -18.24
C ALA A 920 -8.30 -19.56 -19.75
N GLY A 921 -9.55 -19.34 -20.17
CA GLY A 921 -9.91 -19.29 -21.61
C GLY A 921 -9.57 -20.57 -22.39
N GLY A 922 -9.47 -21.72 -21.70
CA GLY A 922 -9.02 -23.00 -22.28
C GLY A 922 -7.51 -23.11 -22.54
N LYS A 923 -6.70 -22.12 -22.14
CA LYS A 923 -5.23 -22.14 -22.21
C LYS A 923 -4.63 -22.40 -20.82
N SER A 924 -3.47 -23.06 -20.77
CA SER A 924 -2.68 -23.25 -19.54
C SER A 924 -1.56 -22.21 -19.45
N TYR A 925 -1.34 -21.67 -18.25
CA TYR A 925 -0.36 -20.62 -17.98
C TYR A 925 0.51 -20.95 -16.77
N TYR A 926 1.74 -20.43 -16.78
CA TYR A 926 2.51 -20.17 -15.58
C TYR A 926 2.60 -18.66 -15.34
N ALA A 927 2.47 -18.23 -14.09
CA ALA A 927 2.88 -16.90 -13.64
C ALA A 927 3.92 -17.05 -12.53
N TRP A 928 4.94 -16.18 -12.51
CA TRP A 928 6.07 -16.31 -11.59
C TRP A 928 6.82 -14.99 -11.34
N GLN A 929 7.67 -14.94 -10.32
CA GLN A 929 8.60 -13.84 -10.07
C GLN A 929 9.88 -14.03 -10.89
N GLN A 930 10.27 -12.99 -11.63
CA GLN A 930 11.64 -12.84 -12.09
C GLN A 930 12.02 -11.35 -12.18
N LEU A 931 13.32 -11.04 -11.99
CA LEU A 931 13.85 -9.68 -12.17
C LEU A 931 13.13 -8.59 -11.33
N GLY A 932 12.57 -8.97 -10.18
CA GLY A 932 11.85 -8.05 -9.28
C GLY A 932 10.39 -7.80 -9.63
N ALA A 933 9.82 -8.53 -10.61
CA ALA A 933 8.49 -8.30 -11.14
C ALA A 933 7.75 -9.62 -11.47
N THR A 934 6.43 -9.54 -11.61
CA THR A 934 5.58 -10.68 -11.99
C THR A 934 5.51 -10.83 -13.51
N TYR A 935 5.84 -12.03 -14.01
CA TYR A 935 5.75 -12.40 -15.42
C TYR A 935 4.75 -13.53 -15.62
N ILE A 936 4.20 -13.63 -16.84
CA ILE A 936 3.31 -14.70 -17.30
C ILE A 936 3.79 -15.28 -18.64
N ALA A 937 3.49 -16.54 -18.89
CA ALA A 937 3.63 -17.20 -20.18
C ALA A 937 2.66 -18.39 -20.32
N THR A 938 2.36 -18.80 -21.55
CA THR A 938 1.64 -20.06 -21.79
C THR A 938 2.56 -21.26 -21.62
N VAL A 939 1.98 -22.40 -21.23
CA VAL A 939 2.65 -23.71 -21.13
C VAL A 939 1.80 -24.79 -21.79
N ASP A 940 2.44 -25.84 -22.31
CA ASP A 940 1.76 -27.10 -22.64
C ASP A 940 1.83 -28.00 -21.39
N PRO A 941 0.70 -28.35 -20.73
CA PRO A 941 0.72 -29.18 -19.54
C PRO A 941 1.30 -30.58 -19.80
N ALA A 942 1.32 -31.07 -21.06
CA ALA A 942 1.99 -32.33 -21.40
C ALA A 942 3.54 -32.22 -21.42
N ASN A 943 4.09 -31.01 -21.36
CA ASN A 943 5.52 -30.72 -21.28
C ASN A 943 5.80 -29.54 -20.31
N PRO A 944 5.53 -29.71 -18.99
CA PRO A 944 5.62 -28.63 -18.00
C PRO A 944 7.04 -28.04 -17.85
N ALA A 945 8.06 -28.75 -18.32
CA ALA A 945 9.43 -28.26 -18.35
C ALA A 945 9.66 -27.06 -19.30
N ARG A 946 8.75 -26.75 -20.24
CA ARG A 946 8.99 -25.73 -21.28
C ARG A 946 7.80 -24.80 -21.51
N LEU A 947 8.05 -23.49 -21.44
CA LEU A 947 7.12 -22.46 -21.88
C LEU A 947 6.82 -22.57 -23.38
N THR A 948 5.59 -22.24 -23.78
CA THR A 948 5.16 -22.17 -25.19
C THR A 948 5.06 -20.74 -25.74
N SER A 949 5.12 -19.72 -24.88
CA SER A 949 5.29 -18.30 -25.27
C SER A 949 6.57 -17.69 -24.69
N THR A 950 6.88 -16.46 -25.12
CA THR A 950 7.83 -15.60 -24.43
C THR A 950 7.25 -15.16 -23.08
N PRO A 951 8.06 -15.02 -22.00
CA PRO A 951 7.65 -14.34 -20.77
C PRO A 951 7.25 -12.88 -21.03
N VAL A 952 6.14 -12.43 -20.44
CA VAL A 952 5.69 -11.03 -20.47
C VAL A 952 5.46 -10.51 -19.05
N ARG A 953 5.94 -9.29 -18.75
CA ARG A 953 5.76 -8.63 -17.44
C ARG A 953 4.34 -8.07 -17.34
N ILE A 954 3.61 -8.45 -16.28
CA ILE A 954 2.22 -7.99 -16.05
C ILE A 954 2.04 -7.17 -14.76
N VAL A 955 2.95 -7.30 -13.79
CA VAL A 955 2.96 -6.46 -12.58
C VAL A 955 4.40 -6.08 -12.24
N ALA A 956 4.61 -4.84 -11.80
CA ALA A 956 5.90 -4.34 -11.34
C ALA A 956 5.76 -3.52 -10.05
N ALA A 957 6.87 -3.38 -9.32
CA ALA A 957 7.00 -2.51 -8.16
C ALA A 957 6.97 -1.03 -8.60
N GLU A 958 5.86 -0.33 -8.41
CA GLU A 958 5.67 1.04 -8.96
C GLU A 958 5.10 2.07 -7.97
N TYR A 959 4.67 1.62 -6.80
CA TYR A 959 4.06 2.43 -5.75
C TYR A 959 4.80 2.22 -4.43
N ALA A 960 4.69 3.15 -3.48
CA ALA A 960 5.33 3.02 -2.17
C ALA A 960 4.88 1.77 -1.38
N TRP A 961 3.68 1.25 -1.62
CA TRP A 961 3.16 0.02 -0.98
C TRP A 961 3.67 -1.30 -1.61
N ASN A 962 4.04 -1.30 -2.90
CA ASN A 962 4.56 -2.48 -3.62
C ASN A 962 6.01 -2.31 -4.08
N VAL A 963 6.76 -1.42 -3.45
CA VAL A 963 8.16 -1.09 -3.75
C VAL A 963 9.09 -2.30 -3.59
N THR A 964 10.34 -2.19 -4.05
CA THR A 964 11.32 -3.29 -4.13
C THR A 964 10.96 -4.37 -5.16
N ILE A 965 9.80 -5.02 -5.02
CA ILE A 965 9.49 -6.30 -5.66
C ILE A 965 7.99 -6.51 -5.89
N ALA A 966 7.63 -7.26 -6.94
CA ALA A 966 6.30 -7.85 -7.11
C ALA A 966 6.44 -9.37 -7.32
N GLU A 967 5.97 -10.15 -6.35
CA GLU A 967 6.23 -11.60 -6.21
C GLU A 967 5.01 -12.38 -5.65
N GLY A 968 5.17 -13.66 -5.30
CA GLY A 968 4.08 -14.52 -4.82
C GLY A 968 2.78 -14.47 -5.63
N PRO A 969 2.80 -14.60 -6.99
CA PRO A 969 1.58 -14.58 -7.79
C PRO A 969 0.76 -15.87 -7.61
N ASN A 970 -0.52 -15.76 -7.29
CA ASN A 970 -1.44 -16.91 -7.23
C ASN A 970 -2.80 -16.54 -7.84
N VAL A 971 -3.43 -17.44 -8.61
CA VAL A 971 -4.56 -17.10 -9.50
C VAL A 971 -5.78 -18.00 -9.30
N VAL A 972 -6.95 -17.38 -9.11
CA VAL A 972 -8.26 -18.07 -9.23
C VAL A 972 -9.02 -17.55 -10.44
N VAL A 973 -9.65 -18.47 -11.18
CA VAL A 973 -10.57 -18.13 -12.27
C VAL A 973 -12.00 -18.31 -11.78
N ARG A 974 -12.80 -17.24 -11.85
CA ARG A 974 -14.15 -17.16 -11.26
C ARG A 974 -15.00 -16.16 -12.03
N ASN A 975 -16.23 -16.55 -12.38
CA ASN A 975 -17.25 -15.67 -12.98
C ASN A 975 -16.78 -14.89 -14.23
N GLY A 976 -16.02 -15.50 -15.14
CA GLY A 976 -15.52 -14.84 -16.35
C GLY A 976 -14.20 -14.09 -16.17
N LYS A 977 -13.51 -14.22 -15.02
CA LYS A 977 -12.34 -13.41 -14.67
C LYS A 977 -11.22 -14.21 -14.03
N ALA A 978 -9.99 -13.85 -14.35
CA ALA A 978 -8.80 -14.26 -13.63
C ALA A 978 -8.47 -13.20 -12.55
N TYR A 979 -8.36 -13.63 -11.29
CA TYR A 979 -7.95 -12.81 -10.15
C TYR A 979 -6.58 -13.28 -9.69
N LEU A 980 -5.54 -12.54 -10.10
CA LEU A 980 -4.16 -12.76 -9.68
C LEU A 980 -3.89 -11.91 -8.44
N ILE A 981 -3.74 -12.55 -7.27
CA ILE A 981 -3.09 -11.91 -6.13
C ILE A 981 -1.58 -11.99 -6.33
N PHE A 982 -0.87 -10.98 -5.83
CA PHE A 982 0.59 -10.91 -5.78
C PHE A 982 0.98 -10.20 -4.49
N SER A 983 2.26 -10.16 -4.13
CA SER A 983 2.76 -9.41 -2.96
C SER A 983 3.91 -8.48 -3.33
N GLY A 984 4.15 -7.48 -2.49
CA GLY A 984 5.21 -6.49 -2.69
C GLY A 984 5.51 -5.66 -1.44
N SER A 985 6.42 -4.69 -1.58
CA SER A 985 7.33 -4.24 -0.50
C SER A 985 8.35 -5.32 -0.14
N SER A 986 9.38 -4.95 0.62
CA SER A 986 10.37 -5.93 1.11
C SER A 986 9.71 -6.93 2.06
N VAL A 987 10.03 -8.22 1.93
CA VAL A 987 9.60 -9.28 2.87
C VAL A 987 9.96 -8.87 4.30
N GLY A 988 8.96 -8.63 5.13
CA GLY A 988 9.05 -7.81 6.33
C GLY A 988 7.67 -7.26 6.72
N LYS A 989 7.59 -6.40 7.75
CA LYS A 989 6.30 -5.90 8.28
C LYS A 989 5.58 -4.90 7.36
N THR A 990 6.26 -4.39 6.34
CA THR A 990 5.70 -3.55 5.28
C THR A 990 5.20 -4.36 4.07
N TYR A 991 5.42 -5.67 4.04
CA TYR A 991 4.96 -6.57 2.98
C TYR A 991 3.41 -6.57 2.92
N THR A 992 2.86 -6.50 1.70
CA THR A 992 1.42 -6.42 1.48
C THR A 992 0.99 -7.19 0.23
N THR A 993 -0.30 -7.52 0.13
CA THR A 993 -0.87 -8.25 -1.00
C THR A 993 -1.61 -7.30 -1.94
N GLY A 994 -1.25 -7.32 -3.22
CA GLY A 994 -1.95 -6.65 -4.32
C GLY A 994 -2.93 -7.56 -5.05
N LEU A 995 -3.65 -6.99 -6.02
CA LEU A 995 -4.55 -7.72 -6.92
C LEU A 995 -4.44 -7.17 -8.34
N ALA A 996 -4.39 -8.06 -9.32
CA ALA A 996 -4.54 -7.79 -10.75
C ALA A 996 -5.70 -8.63 -11.30
N VAL A 997 -6.59 -8.01 -12.09
CA VAL A 997 -7.80 -8.66 -12.60
C VAL A 997 -7.90 -8.53 -14.11
N ALA A 998 -8.15 -9.65 -14.79
CA ALA A 998 -8.36 -9.72 -16.23
C ALA A 998 -9.64 -10.50 -16.57
N ASP A 999 -10.16 -10.35 -17.80
CA ASP A 999 -11.18 -11.25 -18.34
C ASP A 999 -10.55 -12.61 -18.70
N GLU A 1000 -11.17 -13.73 -18.32
CA GLU A 1000 -10.60 -15.07 -18.53
C GLU A 1000 -10.43 -15.42 -20.02
N ASN A 1001 -11.13 -14.73 -20.92
CA ASN A 1001 -11.12 -14.94 -22.36
C ASN A 1001 -10.27 -13.92 -23.14
N ALA A 1002 -9.66 -12.96 -22.45
CA ALA A 1002 -8.69 -12.03 -23.04
C ALA A 1002 -7.35 -12.72 -23.34
N ASP A 1003 -6.43 -12.03 -24.03
CA ASP A 1003 -5.05 -12.50 -24.05
C ASP A 1003 -4.34 -12.10 -22.75
N LEU A 1004 -4.20 -13.05 -21.84
CA LEU A 1004 -3.54 -12.82 -20.55
C LEU A 1004 -2.02 -12.57 -20.69
N THR A 1005 -1.43 -12.79 -21.87
CA THR A 1005 -0.03 -12.42 -22.17
C THR A 1005 0.13 -10.99 -22.70
N ASP A 1006 -0.96 -10.22 -22.79
CA ASP A 1006 -0.97 -8.80 -23.11
C ASP A 1006 -1.24 -7.98 -21.81
N PRO A 1007 -0.29 -7.13 -21.35
CA PRO A 1007 -0.44 -6.36 -20.11
C PRO A 1007 -1.64 -5.40 -20.10
N ASP A 1008 -2.07 -4.89 -21.26
CA ASP A 1008 -3.19 -3.93 -21.35
C ASP A 1008 -4.54 -4.58 -20.97
N ASN A 1009 -4.61 -5.93 -20.89
CA ASN A 1009 -5.78 -6.66 -20.40
C ASN A 1009 -5.83 -6.83 -18.87
N TRP A 1010 -4.82 -6.40 -18.12
CA TRP A 1010 -4.73 -6.55 -16.66
C TRP A 1010 -4.99 -5.23 -15.91
N ASN A 1011 -6.10 -5.18 -15.17
CA ASN A 1011 -6.36 -4.08 -14.24
C ASN A 1011 -5.67 -4.36 -12.88
N VAL A 1012 -4.49 -3.78 -12.67
CA VAL A 1012 -3.73 -3.83 -11.41
C VAL A 1012 -4.25 -2.75 -10.44
N LEU A 1013 -4.59 -3.12 -9.21
CA LEU A 1013 -5.00 -2.15 -8.20
C LEU A 1013 -3.82 -1.25 -7.77
N ASN A 1014 -4.09 0.05 -7.60
CA ASN A 1014 -3.10 1.05 -7.19
C ASN A 1014 -2.90 1.11 -5.65
N TYR A 1015 -3.43 0.14 -4.91
CA TYR A 1015 -3.41 -0.02 -3.45
C TYR A 1015 -3.44 -1.52 -3.09
N PRO A 1016 -2.96 -1.92 -1.90
CA PRO A 1016 -3.03 -3.32 -1.47
C PRO A 1016 -4.46 -3.75 -1.14
N ILE A 1017 -4.83 -4.97 -1.54
CA ILE A 1017 -6.10 -5.63 -1.21
C ILE A 1017 -6.04 -6.32 0.17
N GLN A 1018 -4.84 -6.70 0.63
CA GLN A 1018 -4.58 -7.15 2.01
C GLN A 1018 -3.28 -6.52 2.52
N LYS A 1019 -3.27 -6.13 3.79
CA LYS A 1019 -2.29 -5.21 4.38
C LYS A 1019 -2.03 -5.50 5.86
N SER A 1020 -0.96 -4.94 6.41
CA SER A 1020 -0.67 -4.96 7.85
C SER A 1020 -1.81 -4.29 8.64
N GLY A 1021 -2.28 -4.92 9.72
CA GLY A 1021 -3.40 -4.41 10.52
C GLY A 1021 -3.93 -5.39 11.58
N PRO A 1022 -4.95 -5.00 12.36
CA PRO A 1022 -5.58 -5.86 13.35
C PRO A 1022 -6.63 -6.81 12.73
N PHE A 1023 -6.50 -8.11 12.97
CA PHE A 1023 -7.52 -9.12 12.63
C PHE A 1023 -7.98 -9.84 13.90
N ASN A 1024 -9.30 -9.93 14.12
CA ASN A 1024 -9.92 -10.43 15.36
C ASN A 1024 -9.27 -9.89 16.66
N GLY A 1025 -8.83 -8.63 16.65
CA GLY A 1025 -8.18 -7.96 17.79
C GLY A 1025 -6.69 -8.29 18.00
N LYS A 1026 -6.02 -8.94 17.05
CA LYS A 1026 -4.58 -9.25 17.06
C LYS A 1026 -3.88 -8.59 15.88
N MET A 1027 -2.71 -7.99 16.10
CA MET A 1027 -1.92 -7.42 14.99
C MET A 1027 -1.29 -8.51 14.13
N GLN A 1028 -1.40 -8.35 12.81
CA GLN A 1028 -0.68 -9.13 11.80
C GLN A 1028 0.01 -8.14 10.86
N LEU A 1029 1.30 -8.34 10.63
CA LEU A 1029 2.18 -7.39 9.95
C LEU A 1029 2.95 -8.10 8.83
N GLY A 1030 3.02 -7.52 7.64
CA GLY A 1030 3.72 -8.15 6.52
C GLY A 1030 2.88 -9.23 5.83
N THR A 1031 1.61 -8.94 5.55
CA THR A 1031 0.64 -9.93 5.04
C THR A 1031 0.86 -10.18 3.54
N GLY A 1032 1.35 -11.36 3.17
CA GLY A 1032 1.62 -11.66 1.76
C GLY A 1032 1.97 -13.12 1.47
N HIS A 1033 2.44 -13.33 0.23
CA HIS A 1033 2.56 -14.62 -0.45
C HIS A 1033 1.34 -15.51 -0.18
N GLY A 1034 0.17 -14.96 -0.51
CA GLY A 1034 -1.11 -15.61 -0.31
C GLY A 1034 -1.53 -16.47 -1.50
N MET A 1035 -2.34 -17.48 -1.24
CA MET A 1035 -2.90 -18.38 -2.24
C MET A 1035 -4.38 -18.69 -1.99
N TRP A 1036 -5.07 -19.06 -3.08
CA TRP A 1036 -6.47 -19.43 -3.08
C TRP A 1036 -6.64 -20.93 -2.74
N SER A 1037 -7.54 -21.24 -1.81
CA SER A 1037 -7.85 -22.62 -1.41
C SER A 1037 -9.35 -22.83 -1.15
N GLU A 1038 -9.76 -24.04 -0.76
CA GLU A 1038 -11.15 -24.44 -0.49
C GLU A 1038 -11.21 -25.40 0.72
N ASP A 1039 -12.18 -25.21 1.62
CA ASP A 1039 -12.41 -26.09 2.78
C ASP A 1039 -13.32 -27.32 2.48
N GLU A 1040 -13.47 -28.20 3.47
CA GLU A 1040 -14.31 -29.40 3.35
C GLU A 1040 -15.82 -29.14 3.17
N ASP A 1041 -16.29 -27.90 3.37
CA ASP A 1041 -17.66 -27.47 3.13
C ASP A 1041 -17.83 -26.66 1.82
N GLY A 1042 -16.74 -26.48 1.05
CA GLY A 1042 -16.73 -25.77 -0.23
C GLY A 1042 -16.63 -24.25 -0.10
N ASN A 1043 -16.12 -23.73 1.03
CA ASN A 1043 -15.89 -22.30 1.23
C ASN A 1043 -14.49 -21.93 0.73
N MET A 1044 -14.39 -20.82 0.00
CA MET A 1044 -13.11 -20.32 -0.52
C MET A 1044 -12.26 -19.71 0.61
N LEU A 1045 -10.98 -20.04 0.61
CA LEU A 1045 -10.00 -19.62 1.60
C LEU A 1045 -8.89 -18.77 0.99
N TYR A 1046 -8.33 -17.90 1.83
CA TYR A 1046 -7.09 -17.18 1.63
C TYR A 1046 -6.09 -17.70 2.65
N VAL A 1047 -5.02 -18.34 2.17
CA VAL A 1047 -3.94 -18.91 2.98
C VAL A 1047 -2.67 -18.12 2.67
N PHE A 1048 -2.02 -17.58 3.68
CA PHE A 1048 -0.96 -16.57 3.50
C PHE A 1048 -0.02 -16.56 4.71
N HIS A 1049 1.06 -15.78 4.66
CA HIS A 1049 1.92 -15.58 5.84
C HIS A 1049 1.94 -14.13 6.34
N ALA A 1050 2.32 -13.98 7.62
CA ALA A 1050 2.60 -12.68 8.24
C ALA A 1050 3.52 -12.86 9.47
N TYR A 1051 4.01 -11.76 10.02
CA TYR A 1051 4.48 -11.70 11.41
C TYR A 1051 3.30 -11.36 12.34
N ALA A 1052 3.24 -11.98 13.52
CA ALA A 1052 2.25 -11.69 14.55
C ALA A 1052 2.88 -11.49 15.93
N ASP A 1053 2.08 -11.00 16.88
CA ASP A 1053 2.46 -10.99 18.30
C ASP A 1053 2.54 -12.41 18.87
N ALA A 1054 3.46 -12.60 19.82
CA ALA A 1054 3.66 -13.88 20.49
C ALA A 1054 2.35 -14.40 21.12
N THR A 1055 1.96 -15.64 20.77
CA THR A 1055 0.67 -16.23 21.13
C THR A 1055 0.82 -17.37 22.13
N ASP A 1056 -0.12 -17.46 23.06
CA ASP A 1056 -0.11 -18.43 24.17
C ASP A 1056 -0.12 -19.88 23.66
N GLY A 1057 0.76 -20.71 24.20
CA GLY A 1057 0.87 -22.13 23.85
C GLY A 1057 1.72 -22.43 22.61
N PHE A 1058 2.16 -21.42 21.86
CA PHE A 1058 3.09 -21.55 20.73
C PHE A 1058 4.57 -21.35 21.16
N THR A 1059 5.50 -21.71 20.28
CA THR A 1059 6.95 -21.62 20.48
C THR A 1059 7.47 -20.19 20.27
N ASN A 1060 6.85 -19.44 19.36
CA ASN A 1060 7.10 -18.07 18.94
C ASN A 1060 8.57 -17.84 18.52
N VAL A 1061 8.98 -18.54 17.46
CA VAL A 1061 10.39 -18.68 17.04
C VAL A 1061 10.95 -17.52 16.22
N GLY A 1062 10.09 -16.75 15.55
CA GLY A 1062 10.41 -15.42 15.00
C GLY A 1062 10.56 -15.33 13.49
N GLY A 1063 10.18 -16.37 12.74
CA GLY A 1063 9.92 -16.31 11.31
C GLY A 1063 8.55 -15.72 10.99
N ARG A 1064 8.06 -16.00 9.78
CA ARG A 1064 6.70 -15.70 9.33
C ARG A 1064 5.81 -16.92 9.53
N ASP A 1065 4.64 -16.71 10.14
CA ASP A 1065 3.68 -17.78 10.43
C ASP A 1065 2.64 -17.91 9.31
N THR A 1066 2.07 -19.12 9.14
CA THR A 1066 0.93 -19.35 8.26
C THR A 1066 -0.37 -18.87 8.93
N PHE A 1067 -1.27 -18.28 8.15
CA PHE A 1067 -2.63 -17.91 8.54
C PHE A 1067 -3.64 -18.36 7.49
N VAL A 1068 -4.85 -18.72 7.94
CA VAL A 1068 -5.98 -19.13 7.09
C VAL A 1068 -7.19 -18.25 7.41
N ARG A 1069 -7.83 -17.69 6.39
CA ARG A 1069 -9.07 -16.91 6.50
C ARG A 1069 -10.05 -17.32 5.39
N ARG A 1070 -11.36 -17.16 5.61
CA ARG A 1070 -12.36 -17.28 4.52
C ARG A 1070 -12.33 -16.04 3.62
N VAL A 1071 -12.57 -16.24 2.33
CA VAL A 1071 -12.76 -15.18 1.34
C VAL A 1071 -14.23 -14.81 1.28
N HIS A 1072 -14.56 -13.60 1.71
CA HIS A 1072 -15.84 -13.00 1.38
C HIS A 1072 -15.77 -12.34 -0.02
N TRP A 1073 -16.88 -12.33 -0.75
CA TRP A 1073 -16.99 -11.69 -2.08
C TRP A 1073 -18.03 -10.58 -2.01
N ALA A 1074 -17.57 -9.33 -2.03
CA ALA A 1074 -18.42 -8.15 -1.89
C ALA A 1074 -19.30 -7.93 -3.13
N SER A 1075 -20.31 -7.07 -3.01
CA SER A 1075 -21.32 -6.81 -4.05
C SER A 1075 -20.78 -6.10 -5.30
N ASP A 1076 -19.54 -5.59 -5.26
CA ASP A 1076 -18.78 -5.10 -6.41
C ASP A 1076 -18.07 -6.20 -7.22
N GLY A 1077 -18.08 -7.44 -6.71
CA GLY A 1077 -17.44 -8.61 -7.33
C GLY A 1077 -15.97 -8.83 -6.94
N TYR A 1078 -15.41 -8.03 -6.03
CA TYR A 1078 -14.02 -8.17 -5.56
C TYR A 1078 -13.93 -8.90 -4.20
N PRO A 1079 -12.80 -9.57 -3.91
CA PRO A 1079 -12.60 -10.29 -2.66
C PRO A 1079 -12.48 -9.35 -1.45
N VAL A 1080 -12.70 -9.91 -0.26
CA VAL A 1080 -12.45 -9.33 1.06
C VAL A 1080 -11.76 -10.41 1.89
N PHE A 1081 -10.57 -10.11 2.40
CA PHE A 1081 -9.64 -11.09 3.01
C PHE A 1081 -9.50 -10.93 4.53
N ASP A 1082 -10.29 -10.04 5.13
CA ASP A 1082 -10.14 -9.50 6.49
C ASP A 1082 -11.48 -9.36 7.22
N MET A 1083 -12.57 -9.95 6.70
CA MET A 1083 -13.85 -10.06 7.39
C MET A 1083 -13.68 -10.87 8.69
N SER A 1084 -14.05 -10.28 9.81
CA SER A 1084 -13.97 -10.92 11.14
C SER A 1084 -15.14 -11.88 11.39
N GLN A 1085 -15.05 -12.68 12.45
CA GLN A 1085 -16.06 -13.68 12.81
C GLN A 1085 -17.44 -13.06 13.08
N ASP A 1086 -17.49 -11.99 13.89
CA ASP A 1086 -18.70 -11.23 14.22
C ASP A 1086 -19.31 -10.49 13.00
N GLU A 1087 -18.49 -10.18 11.99
CA GLU A 1087 -18.93 -9.58 10.73
C GLU A 1087 -19.48 -10.63 9.75
N GLU A 1088 -18.88 -11.83 9.71
CA GLU A 1088 -19.34 -12.92 8.85
C GLU A 1088 -20.68 -13.51 9.32
N LEU A 1089 -20.86 -13.66 10.63
CA LEU A 1089 -22.07 -14.23 11.24
C LEU A 1089 -22.48 -13.40 12.45
N MET A 1090 -23.69 -12.84 12.43
CA MET A 1090 -24.16 -12.01 13.55
C MET A 1090 -24.26 -12.81 14.87
N ALA A 1091 -23.86 -12.21 16.00
CA ALA A 1091 -23.83 -12.85 17.33
C ALA A 1091 -25.14 -13.56 17.76
N SER A 1092 -26.30 -13.08 17.31
CA SER A 1092 -27.61 -13.69 17.59
C SER A 1092 -27.95 -14.90 16.72
N ALA A 1093 -27.24 -15.11 15.60
CA ALA A 1093 -27.47 -16.22 14.67
C ALA A 1093 -26.55 -17.43 14.92
N HIS A 1094 -25.47 -17.27 15.69
CA HIS A 1094 -24.51 -18.32 16.08
C HIS A 1094 -25.13 -19.57 16.73
N GLN A 1095 -26.39 -19.53 17.17
CA GLN A 1095 -26.92 -20.50 18.14
C GLN A 1095 -27.67 -21.68 17.51
N LYS A 1096 -28.80 -21.45 16.82
CA LYS A 1096 -29.61 -22.52 16.18
C LYS A 1096 -30.37 -22.05 14.94
N VAL A 1097 -30.48 -22.95 13.96
CA VAL A 1097 -31.43 -22.91 12.83
C VAL A 1097 -32.54 -23.92 13.11
N THR A 1098 -33.80 -23.56 12.85
CA THR A 1098 -34.95 -24.46 13.00
C THR A 1098 -35.54 -24.82 11.64
N VAL A 1099 -35.74 -26.11 11.40
CA VAL A 1099 -36.48 -26.66 10.25
C VAL A 1099 -37.68 -27.44 10.78
N LYS A 1100 -38.82 -27.29 10.15
CA LYS A 1100 -39.98 -28.12 10.45
C LYS A 1100 -39.84 -29.51 9.87
N VAL A 1101 -40.29 -30.52 10.61
CA VAL A 1101 -40.44 -31.89 10.11
C VAL A 1101 -41.92 -32.23 10.09
N VAL A 1102 -42.51 -32.33 8.89
CA VAL A 1102 -43.88 -32.79 8.70
C VAL A 1102 -43.86 -34.30 8.56
N VAL A 1103 -44.56 -34.98 9.46
CA VAL A 1103 -44.75 -36.43 9.46
C VAL A 1103 -46.11 -36.73 8.84
N GLU A 1104 -46.14 -37.25 7.62
CA GLU A 1104 -47.37 -37.69 6.96
C GLU A 1104 -47.74 -39.14 7.36
N ASP A 1105 -49.02 -39.37 7.63
CA ASP A 1105 -49.60 -40.72 7.60
C ASP A 1105 -49.40 -41.36 6.21
N GLU A 1106 -49.23 -42.69 6.16
CA GLU A 1106 -49.26 -43.38 4.87
C GLU A 1106 -50.64 -43.19 4.21
N LYS A 1107 -50.64 -42.50 3.06
CA LYS A 1107 -51.77 -42.55 2.12
C LYS A 1107 -52.00 -44.01 1.75
N GLN A 1108 -53.09 -44.61 2.26
CA GLN A 1108 -53.54 -45.91 1.80
C GLN A 1108 -53.65 -45.89 0.26
N PRO A 1109 -53.12 -46.90 -0.45
CA PRO A 1109 -53.29 -46.98 -1.89
C PRO A 1109 -54.79 -47.08 -2.20
N THR A 1110 -55.30 -46.15 -2.99
CA THR A 1110 -56.65 -46.27 -3.55
C THR A 1110 -56.66 -47.43 -4.54
N ASP A 1111 -57.30 -48.53 -4.13
CA ASP A 1111 -57.31 -49.81 -4.85
C ASP A 1111 -57.83 -49.66 -6.30
N PRO A 1112 -57.02 -50.01 -7.32
CA PRO A 1112 -57.45 -49.99 -8.71
C PRO A 1112 -58.16 -51.29 -9.11
N SER A 1113 -59.17 -51.72 -8.34
CA SER A 1113 -60.06 -52.83 -8.70
C SER A 1113 -61.04 -52.42 -9.79
N GLY A 1114 -60.55 -52.42 -11.04
CA GLY A 1114 -61.33 -52.07 -12.22
C GLY A 1114 -62.53 -53.01 -12.47
N PRO A 1115 -63.64 -52.51 -13.06
CA PRO A 1115 -64.81 -53.33 -13.36
C PRO A 1115 -64.53 -54.29 -14.51
N SER A 1116 -64.91 -55.56 -14.34
CA SER A 1116 -64.90 -56.54 -15.42
C SER A 1116 -66.08 -56.34 -16.39
N THR A 1117 -65.85 -56.66 -17.66
CA THR A 1117 -66.86 -56.73 -18.72
C THR A 1117 -67.02 -58.18 -19.19
N PRO A 1118 -68.12 -58.55 -19.88
CA PRO A 1118 -69.50 -58.03 -19.81
C PRO A 1118 -70.50 -59.17 -19.49
N SER A 1119 -71.80 -58.90 -19.61
CA SER A 1119 -72.80 -59.95 -19.87
C SER A 1119 -73.80 -59.51 -20.96
N ASP A 1120 -74.38 -60.50 -21.63
CA ASP A 1120 -74.91 -60.41 -23.00
C ASP A 1120 -76.34 -59.83 -23.10
N PRO A 1121 -76.60 -58.87 -24.03
CA PRO A 1121 -77.95 -58.37 -24.28
C PRO A 1121 -78.70 -59.13 -25.39
N SER A 1122 -79.91 -59.57 -25.05
CA SER A 1122 -81.06 -59.81 -25.95
C SER A 1122 -81.06 -61.02 -26.90
N THR A 1123 -82.24 -61.62 -26.98
CA THR A 1123 -83.00 -61.74 -28.24
C THR A 1123 -84.49 -61.80 -27.84
N PRO A 1124 -85.43 -61.22 -28.61
CA PRO A 1124 -85.64 -61.58 -30.02
C PRO A 1124 -85.85 -60.41 -31.00
N VAL A 1125 -85.92 -60.81 -32.28
CA VAL A 1125 -86.09 -60.00 -33.49
C VAL A 1125 -87.48 -59.33 -33.60
N ASN A 1126 -87.53 -58.06 -34.03
CA ASN A 1126 -88.49 -57.55 -35.04
C ASN A 1126 -88.00 -56.18 -35.63
N PRO A 1127 -88.63 -55.57 -36.67
CA PRO A 1127 -87.85 -55.09 -37.81
C PRO A 1127 -87.93 -53.58 -38.09
N GLU A 1128 -87.21 -53.17 -39.14
CA GLU A 1128 -87.39 -51.94 -39.92
C GLU A 1128 -88.87 -51.73 -40.40
N PRO A 1129 -89.32 -50.52 -40.84
CA PRO A 1129 -88.51 -49.39 -41.35
C PRO A 1129 -88.93 -47.93 -41.03
N GLY A 1130 -87.99 -46.99 -41.23
CA GLY A 1130 -88.22 -45.58 -41.63
C GLY A 1130 -88.74 -44.59 -40.55
N ALA A 1131 -88.97 -43.30 -40.86
CA ALA A 1131 -88.41 -42.38 -41.89
C ALA A 1131 -88.91 -40.91 -41.66
N SER A 1132 -88.08 -39.88 -41.95
CA SER A 1132 -88.36 -38.41 -41.82
C SER A 1132 -88.66 -37.89 -40.39
N GLY A 1133 -88.51 -36.60 -40.00
CA GLY A 1133 -88.02 -35.35 -40.64
C GLY A 1133 -88.75 -34.12 -40.03
N GLY A 1134 -88.20 -32.91 -39.83
CA GLY A 1134 -86.87 -32.30 -40.07
C GLY A 1134 -86.81 -30.85 -39.49
N ASN A 1135 -85.90 -29.98 -39.99
CA ASN A 1135 -85.55 -28.60 -39.54
C ASN A 1135 -84.78 -28.51 -38.19
N GLY A 1136 -83.88 -27.53 -37.94
CA GLY A 1136 -83.26 -26.52 -38.82
C GLY A 1136 -82.47 -25.41 -38.09
N ALA A 1137 -81.38 -24.88 -38.72
CA ALA A 1137 -80.50 -23.75 -38.31
C ALA A 1137 -79.65 -23.91 -37.02
N GLY A 1138 -78.44 -23.31 -36.88
CA GLY A 1138 -77.58 -22.59 -37.85
C GLY A 1138 -76.33 -21.92 -37.22
N GLY A 1139 -75.23 -21.73 -37.98
CA GLY A 1139 -73.96 -21.08 -37.56
C GLY A 1139 -72.91 -22.06 -36.97
N ASN A 1140 -71.69 -22.31 -37.46
CA ASN A 1140 -70.77 -21.72 -38.47
C ASN A 1140 -70.00 -20.47 -37.99
N SER A 1141 -68.65 -20.37 -37.99
CA SER A 1141 -67.52 -21.33 -38.25
C SER A 1141 -66.30 -20.90 -37.37
N THR A 1142 -65.03 -21.36 -37.42
CA THR A 1142 -64.13 -22.14 -38.33
C THR A 1142 -62.99 -22.71 -37.41
N GLY A 1143 -62.02 -23.60 -37.73
CA GLY A 1143 -61.43 -24.15 -38.97
C GLY A 1143 -60.26 -23.30 -39.50
N ASN A 1144 -59.16 -23.81 -40.09
CA ASN A 1144 -58.64 -25.19 -40.32
C ASN A 1144 -57.17 -25.06 -40.85
N GLY A 1145 -56.22 -26.02 -40.81
CA GLY A 1145 -56.13 -27.37 -40.21
C GLY A 1145 -55.49 -28.43 -41.16
N SER A 1146 -54.57 -29.28 -40.66
CA SER A 1146 -54.00 -30.50 -41.34
C SER A 1146 -53.00 -30.22 -42.50
N ALA A 1147 -52.24 -31.18 -43.11
CA ALA A 1147 -52.21 -32.66 -43.03
C ALA A 1147 -50.86 -33.29 -43.49
N GLY A 1148 -50.55 -34.53 -43.04
CA GLY A 1148 -49.68 -35.54 -43.71
C GLY A 1148 -48.15 -35.31 -43.75
N GLY A 1149 -47.30 -36.32 -43.99
CA GLY A 1149 -47.56 -37.77 -44.05
C GLY A 1149 -46.43 -38.66 -44.62
N ASN A 1150 -45.80 -39.47 -43.75
CA ASN A 1150 -45.14 -40.78 -43.99
C ASN A 1150 -43.75 -40.92 -44.72
N THR A 1151 -42.93 -41.82 -44.14
CA THR A 1151 -41.91 -42.73 -44.75
C THR A 1151 -40.62 -42.25 -45.45
N ALA A 1152 -39.52 -42.36 -44.69
CA ALA A 1152 -38.42 -43.36 -44.85
C ALA A 1152 -37.24 -43.18 -45.84
N GLY A 1153 -36.04 -43.54 -45.34
CA GLY A 1153 -34.78 -43.78 -46.08
C GLY A 1153 -33.83 -42.57 -46.13
N GLY A 1154 -32.51 -42.71 -45.92
CA GLY A 1154 -31.72 -43.89 -45.52
C GLY A 1154 -30.20 -43.59 -45.55
N ASP A 1155 -29.40 -44.38 -44.84
CA ASP A 1155 -27.96 -44.17 -44.58
C ASP A 1155 -27.04 -44.12 -45.82
N THR A 1156 -25.91 -43.42 -45.72
CA THR A 1156 -24.54 -44.01 -45.70
C THR A 1156 -23.44 -42.92 -45.56
N VAL A 1157 -22.52 -43.01 -44.58
CA VAL A 1157 -21.15 -43.60 -44.67
C VAL A 1157 -20.30 -42.95 -45.79
N ALA A 1158 -19.24 -42.14 -45.59
CA ALA A 1158 -18.17 -41.92 -44.58
C ALA A 1158 -16.78 -42.41 -45.03
N GLY A 1159 -15.73 -41.66 -44.63
CA GLY A 1159 -14.30 -41.89 -44.95
C GLY A 1159 -13.80 -41.15 -46.21
N SER A 1160 -12.50 -40.85 -46.38
CA SER A 1160 -11.37 -40.91 -45.42
C SER A 1160 -10.14 -40.12 -45.93
N ALA A 1161 -9.32 -39.63 -44.99
CA ALA A 1161 -7.89 -39.30 -45.11
C ALA A 1161 -7.35 -38.26 -46.15
N GLY A 1162 -6.85 -37.13 -45.61
CA GLY A 1162 -5.49 -36.63 -45.88
C GLY A 1162 -5.27 -35.57 -46.99
N GLY A 1163 -4.31 -34.66 -46.78
CA GLY A 1163 -3.72 -33.87 -47.89
C GLY A 1163 -3.50 -32.35 -47.74
N ASN A 1164 -2.94 -31.89 -46.62
CA ASN A 1164 -2.04 -30.73 -46.45
C ASN A 1164 -2.06 -29.49 -47.41
N ALA A 1165 -2.09 -28.30 -46.78
CA ALA A 1165 -1.47 -27.02 -47.18
C ALA A 1165 -2.14 -26.03 -48.19
N ASP A 1166 -1.75 -24.78 -47.96
CA ASP A 1166 -1.81 -23.53 -48.75
C ASP A 1166 -3.13 -22.78 -49.02
N ALA A 1167 -2.97 -21.45 -48.97
CA ALA A 1167 -3.95 -20.38 -49.17
C ALA A 1167 -3.85 -19.85 -50.64
N PRO A 1168 -4.54 -18.77 -51.13
CA PRO A 1168 -5.24 -17.71 -50.38
C PRO A 1168 -6.57 -17.16 -50.98
N GLU A 1169 -7.11 -16.16 -50.28
CA GLU A 1169 -7.97 -15.04 -50.71
C GLU A 1169 -8.87 -15.14 -51.97
N THR A 1170 -10.19 -15.01 -51.77
CA THR A 1170 -11.10 -13.94 -52.29
C THR A 1170 -12.58 -14.35 -52.04
N GLY A 1171 -13.57 -13.46 -51.89
CA GLY A 1171 -13.52 -12.00 -51.73
C GLY A 1171 -14.88 -11.30 -51.97
N ILE A 1172 -15.37 -10.58 -50.96
CA ILE A 1172 -16.19 -9.33 -51.07
C ILE A 1172 -17.68 -9.43 -51.51
N LYS A 1173 -18.58 -9.10 -50.55
CA LYS A 1173 -19.94 -8.48 -50.66
C LYS A 1173 -21.08 -9.26 -51.34
N GLY A 1174 -22.35 -9.00 -51.02
CA GLY A 1174 -22.93 -8.06 -50.03
C GLY A 1174 -24.47 -7.96 -50.13
N ASP A 1175 -25.05 -7.01 -49.38
CA ASP A 1175 -26.50 -6.68 -49.26
C ASP A 1175 -27.38 -7.81 -48.66
N GLY A 1176 -28.48 -7.59 -47.93
CA GLY A 1176 -29.14 -6.40 -47.32
C GLY A 1176 -30.25 -6.94 -46.36
N ILE A 1177 -31.19 -6.21 -45.74
CA ILE A 1177 -31.91 -4.95 -46.00
C ILE A 1177 -32.48 -4.38 -44.66
N ALA A 1178 -32.94 -3.13 -44.68
CA ALA A 1178 -33.65 -2.35 -43.64
C ALA A 1178 -34.96 -3.00 -43.09
N ALA A 1179 -35.80 -2.40 -42.22
CA ALA A 1179 -36.18 -0.99 -41.97
C ALA A 1179 -37.02 -0.86 -40.66
N THR A 1180 -37.28 0.27 -39.99
CA THR A 1180 -36.81 1.69 -39.97
C THR A 1180 -37.40 2.37 -38.71
N GLY A 1181 -36.82 3.46 -38.18
CA GLY A 1181 -37.32 4.05 -36.92
C GLY A 1181 -36.96 5.50 -36.53
N VAL A 1182 -36.58 6.38 -37.47
CA VAL A 1182 -36.64 7.88 -37.41
C VAL A 1182 -36.13 8.56 -36.11
N ALA A 1183 -34.91 9.13 -36.00
CA ALA A 1183 -34.29 10.29 -36.71
C ALA A 1183 -34.93 11.67 -36.36
N VAL A 1184 -34.32 12.87 -36.41
CA VAL A 1184 -33.17 13.54 -37.10
C VAL A 1184 -32.76 14.74 -36.19
N ALA A 1185 -31.57 15.36 -36.10
CA ALA A 1185 -30.11 15.14 -36.33
C ALA A 1185 -29.39 16.37 -35.65
N GLY A 1186 -28.12 16.78 -35.78
CA GLY A 1186 -26.94 16.47 -36.63
C GLY A 1186 -25.84 17.56 -36.47
N VAL A 1187 -24.81 17.60 -37.33
CA VAL A 1187 -23.63 18.53 -37.34
C VAL A 1187 -22.59 18.20 -36.23
N LEU A 1188 -21.26 18.13 -36.45
CA LEU A 1188 -20.37 18.61 -37.52
C LEU A 1188 -19.38 17.52 -38.00
N VAL A 1189 -19.06 17.46 -39.30
CA VAL A 1189 -17.96 16.62 -39.85
C VAL A 1189 -17.06 17.49 -40.74
N ALA A 1190 -15.81 17.73 -40.30
CA ALA A 1190 -14.83 18.51 -41.08
C ALA A 1190 -13.34 18.21 -40.76
N ALA A 1191 -13.00 17.68 -39.58
CA ALA A 1191 -11.62 17.70 -39.08
C ALA A 1191 -10.72 16.49 -39.47
N VAL A 1192 -11.29 15.30 -39.65
CA VAL A 1192 -10.51 14.04 -39.67
C VAL A 1192 -9.62 13.87 -40.91
N ALA A 1193 -9.99 14.47 -42.05
CA ALA A 1193 -9.28 14.28 -43.33
C ALA A 1193 -7.87 14.92 -43.37
N ALA A 1194 -7.52 15.81 -42.44
CA ALA A 1194 -6.22 16.49 -42.41
C ALA A 1194 -5.12 15.70 -41.68
N LEU A 1195 -5.48 14.80 -40.75
CA LEU A 1195 -4.53 14.23 -39.80
C LEU A 1195 -3.66 13.11 -40.39
N ILE A 1196 -4.24 12.28 -41.27
CA ILE A 1196 -3.60 11.08 -41.81
C ILE A 1196 -2.44 11.40 -42.77
N ALA A 1197 -2.47 12.57 -43.43
CA ALA A 1197 -1.42 13.00 -44.35
C ALA A 1197 -0.15 13.54 -43.65
N GLY A 1198 -0.24 13.94 -42.37
CA GLY A 1198 0.89 14.58 -41.65
C GLY A 1198 1.91 13.58 -41.09
N ILE A 1199 1.47 12.38 -40.71
CA ILE A 1199 2.28 11.43 -39.92
C ILE A 1199 3.36 10.74 -40.79
N ALA A 1200 3.09 10.55 -42.09
CA ALA A 1200 3.98 9.82 -42.99
C ALA A 1200 5.32 10.54 -43.34
N LEU A 1201 5.51 11.81 -42.97
CA LEU A 1201 6.67 12.60 -43.41
C LEU A 1201 7.78 12.80 -42.36
N LEU A 1202 7.57 12.44 -41.08
CA LEU A 1202 8.57 12.66 -40.02
C LEU A 1202 9.54 11.49 -39.82
N ALA A 1203 9.19 10.28 -40.24
CA ALA A 1203 9.92 9.03 -39.96
C ALA A 1203 11.22 8.81 -40.75
N HIS A 1204 11.81 9.85 -41.35
CA HIS A 1204 12.99 9.69 -42.24
C HIS A 1204 14.10 10.75 -42.10
N ARG A 1205 14.17 11.48 -40.97
CA ARG A 1205 15.22 12.47 -40.70
C ARG A 1205 15.72 12.54 -39.24
N ARG A 1206 16.09 11.40 -38.62
CA ARG A 1206 16.94 11.38 -37.41
C ARG A 1206 18.03 10.28 -37.43
N HIS A 1207 18.97 10.43 -38.35
CA HIS A 1207 20.34 9.93 -38.20
C HIS A 1207 21.31 11.07 -38.54
N ARG A 1208 22.44 11.13 -37.81
CA ARG A 1208 23.43 12.23 -37.77
C ARG A 1208 23.00 13.49 -36.99
N ALA A 1209 22.97 13.36 -35.67
CA ALA A 1209 23.75 14.21 -34.76
C ALA A 1209 24.34 13.28 -33.70
#